data_AF-C5LSB6-F1
#
_entry.id   AF-C5LSB6-F1
#
_cell.length_a   1.000
_cell.length_b   1.000
_cell.length_c   1.000
_cell.angle_alpha   90.00
_cell.angle_beta   90.00
_cell.angle_gamma   90.00
#
_symmetry.space_group_name_H-M   'P 1'
#
loop_
_entity.id
_entity.type
_entity.pdbx_description
1 polymer ?
#
loop_
_entity_poly.entity_id
_entity_poly.type
_entity_poly.pdbx_seq_one_letter_code
_entity_poly.pdbx_strand_id
1 'polypeptide(L)'
;MVFIEPEIVALLGEDPVLTYHRQPNPVTAQVALFAISYSTVLRILRIIPETTRIQLLGASLGEWVAATVCGVMPLKQALQIVRLRARLITEGNTGKMLAINGLTLEDLSQLPSGVEVACANADKRIVVSGPPESIESFKATLKVPCKVLDTAGAFHSTYVDRAVAVLEKEIPVLVPDLRKPCKYNLISTATHVDGECDFASARYWCRQTRRTVMLGRALKEAGESGTMFIDVGPGAGMRTLIRECVPSAAVLCAARYYDKTDDVLRGRVPSCGDVMWCRDVSEFDVVVKSLGRAIVVVDAEDDSDPISLLGDVIKFVQESLIPNGRLLSHMDTFLVIRDCQCASSVVGFARSLMSEHGSNLGLRIVRVLDMKNLPSFIELPSLGEYKVADGTVKLRQLCRSPPATPRADLSQQLGDGVIVITGGFGGLGQLVAKWAADNISCNKIVLLGRAASSSLSSLSLQCPVDVRIADVSNSASLIDAVSEYRGMVTVVFHCAGVVEDAVVENAPSDYQELYRAVAAKVLGPVNLVKALGSGPRYVLFSSSSSAFGNPGQSVYAAANSASDYFAEKSSADVLSIQWGGWSKSIASSMSAKYNINPTAGEHFLQPREGLQAMGNLLSSLVDGHLKSRSVVVANISDWQNYLSAAGLPREAPLWAQLLPKPGPDWVPSIGQVAANCRLRWMIDHATEGGVVVPATAMILWLIGYPRASTGGLEQVAFHKVLWVDKGQHIETTRGEVRDGEIVYASATRKESKRVGPNYVRRALTESSSRSGDSWTEVDVADLYQHFADAGFPYGPSFRLLRSAKRCEGIVVATVSDGRHLAAVMDACTHACALLDPSAFGGYPKAIRCVHFETETPDGEGGTDWEVVVKKSGVNVLACSFDLVLHQPSSGQWITFEGFTMQTTMPTNSLYVYRQEEAQTLGIDDVRSRILNSGIMRPMIGPIDIPDEHSVPQQYGEYVITPSGNGNLDATFAPVRVDDGIVPPGSVRVRAQYWGLSFLDALAATGAMPMSFFGGELSGVVTAVGEGVHHVKPGEVVGCVTLGASGLHSTILLPASYCCKASRSSMTLSHRNDAGPA
;
A
#
# COMPACT_ATOMS: atom_id res chain seq x y z
N MET A 1 -0.18 -18.96 -9.66
CA MET A 1 -1.07 -19.17 -10.83
C MET A 1 -0.50 -18.42 -12.02
N VAL A 2 -0.06 -19.13 -13.06
CA VAL A 2 0.22 -18.48 -14.35
C VAL A 2 -1.11 -17.97 -14.90
N PHE A 3 -1.22 -16.73 -15.36
CA PHE A 3 -2.49 -16.25 -15.88
C PHE A 3 -2.70 -16.77 -17.30
N ILE A 4 -3.65 -17.70 -17.44
CA ILE A 4 -4.17 -18.17 -18.72
C ILE A 4 -5.43 -17.38 -19.05
N GLU A 5 -5.56 -16.87 -20.27
CA GLU A 5 -6.78 -16.16 -20.69
C GLU A 5 -8.01 -17.07 -20.49
N PRO A 6 -9.11 -16.59 -19.85
CA PRO A 6 -10.26 -17.41 -19.49
C PRO A 6 -10.89 -18.16 -20.67
N GLU A 7 -10.80 -17.60 -21.88
CA GLU A 7 -11.23 -18.26 -23.12
C GLU A 7 -10.52 -19.59 -23.36
N ILE A 8 -9.22 -19.70 -23.07
CA ILE A 8 -8.47 -20.97 -23.22
C ILE A 8 -8.97 -22.01 -22.22
N VAL A 9 -9.18 -21.62 -20.96
CA VAL A 9 -9.70 -22.51 -19.92
C VAL A 9 -11.10 -22.99 -20.27
N ALA A 10 -11.97 -22.10 -20.77
CA ALA A 10 -13.31 -22.44 -21.25
C ALA A 10 -13.29 -23.37 -22.48
N LEU A 11 -12.32 -23.19 -23.40
CA LEU A 11 -12.17 -24.02 -24.61
C LEU A 11 -11.58 -25.41 -24.32
N LEU A 12 -10.76 -25.55 -23.28
CA LEU A 12 -10.15 -26.82 -22.87
C LEU A 12 -10.95 -27.56 -21.78
N GLY A 13 -11.80 -26.84 -21.03
CA GLY A 13 -12.56 -27.37 -19.88
C GLY A 13 -11.76 -27.43 -18.57
N GLU A 14 -10.45 -27.18 -18.62
CA GLU A 14 -9.53 -27.20 -17.49
C GLU A 14 -8.31 -26.30 -17.76
N ASP A 15 -7.56 -25.94 -16.70
CA ASP A 15 -6.31 -25.19 -16.81
C ASP A 15 -5.20 -26.09 -17.40
N PRO A 16 -4.65 -25.78 -18.59
CA PRO A 16 -3.67 -26.63 -19.26
C PRO A 16 -2.35 -26.77 -18.50
N VAL A 17 -2.00 -25.80 -17.65
CA VAL A 17 -0.82 -25.86 -16.78
C VAL A 17 -1.05 -26.88 -15.66
N LEU A 18 -2.25 -26.90 -15.07
CA LEU A 18 -2.63 -27.93 -14.09
C LEU A 18 -2.73 -29.32 -14.73
N THR A 19 -3.24 -29.43 -15.97
CA THR A 19 -3.24 -30.69 -16.73
C THR A 19 -1.83 -31.22 -16.95
N TYR A 20 -0.89 -30.34 -17.36
CA TYR A 20 0.52 -30.71 -17.48
C TYR A 20 1.13 -31.17 -16.15
N HIS A 21 0.86 -30.48 -15.04
CA HIS A 21 1.34 -30.92 -13.73
C HIS A 21 0.78 -32.28 -13.29
N ARG A 22 -0.49 -32.57 -13.58
CA ARG A 22 -1.12 -33.86 -13.25
C ARG A 22 -0.63 -35.01 -14.14
N GLN A 23 -0.36 -34.72 -15.41
CA GLN A 23 0.01 -35.71 -16.43
C GLN A 23 1.11 -35.14 -17.35
N PRO A 24 2.37 -35.04 -16.87
CA PRO A 24 3.46 -34.42 -17.63
C PRO A 24 3.84 -35.30 -18.83
N ASN A 25 3.55 -34.82 -20.03
CA ASN A 25 3.89 -35.49 -21.28
C ASN A 25 4.07 -34.45 -22.42
N PRO A 26 4.61 -34.82 -23.59
CA PRO A 26 4.90 -33.87 -24.67
C PRO A 26 3.67 -33.16 -25.25
N VAL A 27 2.48 -33.75 -25.13
CA VAL A 27 1.22 -33.17 -25.60
C VAL A 27 0.73 -32.11 -24.62
N THR A 28 0.65 -32.44 -23.33
CA THR A 28 0.25 -31.49 -22.28
C THR A 28 1.26 -30.34 -22.15
N ALA A 29 2.56 -30.62 -22.35
CA ALA A 29 3.61 -29.60 -22.39
C ALA A 29 3.39 -28.57 -23.51
N GLN A 30 3.14 -29.00 -24.75
CA GLN A 30 2.93 -28.06 -25.86
C GLN A 30 1.64 -27.26 -25.73
N VAL A 31 0.57 -27.84 -25.20
CA VAL A 31 -0.68 -27.11 -24.95
C VAL A 31 -0.50 -26.07 -23.83
N ALA A 32 0.19 -26.42 -22.73
CA ALA A 32 0.51 -25.49 -21.66
C ALA A 32 1.41 -24.34 -22.15
N LEU A 33 2.50 -24.65 -22.87
CA LEU A 33 3.41 -23.65 -23.43
C LEU A 33 2.69 -22.71 -24.41
N PHE A 34 1.82 -23.24 -25.28
CA PHE A 34 0.99 -22.42 -26.17
C PHE A 34 0.09 -21.48 -25.37
N ALA A 35 -0.62 -22.00 -24.36
CA ALA A 35 -1.55 -21.23 -23.56
C ALA A 35 -0.88 -20.10 -22.77
N ILE A 36 0.29 -20.37 -22.18
CA ILE A 36 1.11 -19.38 -21.48
C ILE A 36 1.57 -18.31 -22.49
N SER A 37 2.27 -18.70 -23.55
CA SER A 37 2.83 -17.75 -24.52
C SER A 37 1.75 -16.90 -25.20
N TYR A 38 0.61 -17.49 -25.58
CA TYR A 38 -0.50 -16.75 -26.18
C TYR A 38 -1.10 -15.72 -25.21
N SER A 39 -1.35 -16.11 -23.95
CA SER A 39 -1.88 -15.22 -22.91
C SER A 39 -0.92 -14.07 -22.61
N THR A 40 0.38 -14.37 -22.49
CA THR A 40 1.42 -13.36 -22.28
C THR A 40 1.55 -12.41 -23.47
N VAL A 41 1.54 -12.89 -24.73
CA VAL A 41 1.56 -12.01 -25.90
C VAL A 41 0.31 -11.10 -25.92
N LEU A 42 -0.90 -11.62 -25.73
CA LEU A 42 -2.10 -10.77 -25.72
C LEU A 42 -2.05 -9.68 -24.65
N ARG A 43 -1.52 -9.99 -23.47
CA ARG A 43 -1.31 -9.01 -22.40
C ARG A 43 -0.31 -7.94 -22.79
N ILE A 44 0.83 -8.32 -23.38
CA ILE A 44 1.84 -7.39 -23.93
C ILE A 44 1.23 -6.49 -25.02
N LEU A 45 0.38 -7.03 -25.89
CA LEU A 45 -0.27 -6.26 -26.95
C LEU A 45 -1.32 -5.26 -26.43
N ARG A 46 -2.01 -5.57 -25.32
CA ARG A 46 -2.94 -4.64 -24.65
C ARG A 46 -2.24 -3.43 -24.02
N ILE A 47 -0.92 -3.49 -23.82
CA ILE A 47 -0.16 -2.46 -23.09
C ILE A 47 0.82 -1.66 -23.95
N ILE A 48 1.13 -2.12 -25.17
CA ILE A 48 1.97 -1.38 -26.12
C ILE A 48 1.09 -0.34 -26.83
N PRO A 49 1.52 0.94 -26.96
CA PRO A 49 0.77 1.95 -27.70
C PRO A 49 0.48 1.52 -29.14
N GLU A 50 -0.74 1.77 -29.64
CA GLU A 50 -1.19 1.36 -30.98
C GLU A 50 -0.31 1.90 -32.13
N THR A 51 0.44 2.98 -31.89
CA THR A 51 1.40 3.58 -32.82
C THR A 51 2.72 2.80 -32.94
N THR A 52 2.95 1.79 -32.11
CA THR A 52 4.19 1.00 -32.09
C THR A 52 4.19 -0.02 -33.22
N ARG A 53 5.28 -0.10 -34.00
CA ARG A 53 5.44 -1.14 -35.01
C ARG A 53 5.76 -2.49 -34.35
N ILE A 54 4.78 -3.38 -34.28
CA ILE A 54 4.92 -4.70 -33.65
C ILE A 54 5.20 -5.78 -34.71
N GLN A 55 6.18 -6.62 -34.40
CA GLN A 55 6.52 -7.81 -35.18
C GLN A 55 6.46 -9.03 -34.26
N LEU A 56 5.84 -10.12 -34.72
CA LEU A 56 5.81 -11.40 -34.00
C LEU A 56 6.66 -12.42 -34.76
N LEU A 57 7.48 -13.14 -34.01
CA LEU A 57 8.33 -14.23 -34.50
C LEU A 57 8.26 -15.39 -33.51
N GLY A 58 8.45 -16.61 -33.99
CA GLY A 58 8.42 -17.77 -33.11
C GLY A 58 9.00 -19.02 -33.76
N ALA A 59 9.66 -19.84 -32.95
CA ALA A 59 10.30 -21.08 -33.39
C ALA A 59 9.43 -22.29 -33.06
N SER A 60 9.21 -23.20 -34.03
CA SER A 60 8.40 -24.42 -33.86
C SER A 60 7.01 -24.10 -33.29
N LEU A 61 6.72 -24.45 -32.02
CA LEU A 61 5.46 -24.13 -31.34
C LEU A 61 5.19 -22.62 -31.24
N GLY A 62 6.23 -21.80 -31.04
CA GLY A 62 6.07 -20.35 -30.91
C GLY A 62 5.51 -19.69 -32.18
N GLU A 63 5.74 -20.29 -33.34
CA GLU A 63 5.20 -19.80 -34.61
C GLU A 63 3.69 -20.00 -34.71
N TRP A 64 3.16 -21.10 -34.16
CA TRP A 64 1.73 -21.34 -34.05
C TRP A 64 1.07 -20.32 -33.11
N VAL A 65 1.73 -19.97 -32.00
CA VAL A 65 1.28 -18.90 -31.09
C VAL A 65 1.22 -17.57 -31.84
N ALA A 66 2.33 -17.16 -32.46
CA ALA A 66 2.45 -15.90 -33.20
C ALA A 66 1.41 -15.79 -34.32
N ALA A 67 1.19 -16.86 -35.11
CA ALA A 67 0.20 -16.88 -36.17
C ALA A 67 -1.25 -16.80 -35.65
N THR A 68 -1.56 -17.45 -34.53
CA THR A 68 -2.89 -17.35 -33.90
C THR A 68 -3.16 -15.92 -33.44
N VAL A 69 -2.17 -15.26 -32.80
CA VAL A 69 -2.25 -13.85 -32.41
C VAL A 69 -2.42 -12.92 -33.62
N CYS A 70 -1.70 -13.20 -34.72
CA CYS A 70 -1.84 -12.47 -35.99
C CYS A 70 -3.16 -12.74 -36.75
N GLY A 71 -4.02 -13.63 -36.27
CA GLY A 71 -5.33 -13.93 -36.87
C GLY A 71 -5.30 -14.92 -38.05
N VAL A 72 -4.20 -15.65 -38.25
CA VAL A 72 -4.06 -16.69 -39.30
C VAL A 72 -5.06 -17.82 -39.10
N MET A 73 -5.35 -18.17 -37.85
CA MET A 73 -6.30 -19.20 -37.44
C MET A 73 -6.97 -18.82 -36.11
N PRO A 74 -8.22 -19.23 -35.84
CA PRO A 74 -8.87 -18.93 -34.56
C PRO A 74 -8.29 -19.77 -33.41
N LEU A 75 -8.38 -19.25 -32.18
CA LEU A 75 -7.76 -19.82 -30.98
C LEU A 75 -8.18 -21.29 -30.70
N LYS A 76 -9.47 -21.60 -30.80
CA LYS A 76 -9.99 -22.96 -30.58
C LYS A 76 -9.34 -23.97 -31.53
N GLN A 77 -9.32 -23.64 -32.81
CA GLN A 77 -8.71 -24.44 -33.87
C GLN A 77 -7.19 -24.58 -33.66
N ALA A 78 -6.51 -23.51 -33.28
CA ALA A 78 -5.08 -23.53 -32.96
C ALA A 78 -4.77 -24.53 -31.83
N LEU A 79 -5.53 -24.49 -30.73
CA LEU A 79 -5.39 -25.42 -29.61
C LEU A 79 -5.62 -26.88 -30.04
N GLN A 80 -6.64 -27.14 -30.87
CA GLN A 80 -6.91 -28.47 -31.41
C GLN A 80 -5.75 -29.00 -32.26
N ILE A 81 -5.22 -28.18 -33.17
CA ILE A 81 -4.10 -28.55 -34.03
C ILE A 81 -2.77 -28.66 -33.28
N VAL A 82 -2.49 -27.79 -32.31
CA VAL A 82 -1.29 -27.88 -31.47
C VAL A 82 -1.31 -29.18 -30.66
N ARG A 83 -2.46 -29.55 -30.08
CA ARG A 83 -2.65 -30.83 -29.39
C ARG A 83 -2.46 -32.03 -30.33
N LEU A 84 -3.04 -31.98 -31.53
CA LEU A 84 -2.90 -33.03 -32.55
C LEU A 84 -1.46 -33.17 -33.04
N ARG A 85 -0.82 -32.07 -33.44
CA ARG A 85 0.58 -31.99 -33.85
C ARG A 85 1.49 -32.54 -32.77
N ALA A 86 1.32 -32.11 -31.52
CA ALA A 86 2.14 -32.55 -30.40
C ALA A 86 2.08 -34.07 -30.18
N ARG A 87 0.89 -34.68 -30.31
CA ARG A 87 0.74 -36.15 -30.31
C ARG A 87 1.48 -36.76 -31.50
N LEU A 88 1.13 -36.35 -32.72
CA LEU A 88 1.64 -36.98 -33.94
C LEU A 88 3.17 -36.92 -34.08
N ILE A 89 3.82 -35.82 -33.66
CA ILE A 89 5.29 -35.71 -33.77
C ILE A 89 6.04 -36.49 -32.68
N THR A 90 5.37 -36.96 -31.63
CA THR A 90 6.00 -37.71 -30.52
C THR A 90 5.62 -39.20 -30.51
N GLU A 91 4.43 -39.56 -30.99
CA GLU A 91 3.95 -40.93 -31.04
C GLU A 91 4.83 -41.81 -31.96
N GLY A 92 5.54 -42.78 -31.36
CA GLY A 92 6.46 -43.66 -32.07
C GLY A 92 7.77 -43.00 -32.53
N ASN A 93 8.07 -41.76 -32.12
CA ASN A 93 9.30 -41.06 -32.50
C ASN A 93 10.45 -41.39 -31.56
N THR A 94 11.33 -42.31 -31.99
CA THR A 94 12.50 -42.76 -31.21
C THR A 94 13.79 -41.98 -31.51
N GLY A 95 13.72 -40.93 -32.33
CA GLY A 95 14.90 -40.17 -32.73
C GLY A 95 15.49 -39.29 -31.61
N LYS A 96 16.70 -38.76 -31.83
CA LYS A 96 17.37 -37.83 -30.92
C LYS A 96 17.79 -36.54 -31.62
N MET A 97 18.04 -35.51 -30.81
CA MET A 97 18.54 -34.21 -31.26
C MET A 97 19.88 -33.89 -30.60
N LEU A 98 20.79 -33.29 -31.35
CA LEU A 98 22.13 -32.90 -30.90
C LEU A 98 22.34 -31.42 -31.16
N ALA A 99 22.52 -30.63 -30.10
CA ALA A 99 22.97 -29.25 -30.20
C ALA A 99 24.48 -29.20 -30.37
N ILE A 100 24.94 -28.39 -31.31
CA ILE A 100 26.33 -28.21 -31.75
C ILE A 100 26.66 -26.72 -31.63
N ASN A 101 27.71 -26.38 -30.88
CA ASN A 101 28.16 -25.01 -30.69
C ASN A 101 29.54 -24.83 -31.33
N GLY A 102 29.66 -23.96 -32.33
CA GLY A 102 30.94 -23.59 -32.96
C GLY A 102 31.06 -23.90 -34.45
N LEU A 103 30.14 -24.67 -35.03
CA LEU A 103 30.07 -24.97 -36.47
C LEU A 103 28.89 -24.24 -37.12
N THR A 104 29.08 -23.84 -38.37
CA THR A 104 28.08 -23.20 -39.23
C THR A 104 27.26 -24.23 -40.03
N LEU A 105 26.28 -23.76 -40.81
CA LEU A 105 25.56 -24.62 -41.76
C LEU A 105 26.45 -25.11 -42.91
N GLU A 106 27.47 -24.34 -43.30
CA GLU A 106 28.41 -24.71 -44.37
C GLU A 106 29.34 -25.85 -43.93
N ASP A 107 29.84 -25.77 -42.70
CA ASP A 107 30.62 -26.84 -42.04
C ASP A 107 29.84 -28.16 -41.93
N LEU A 108 28.51 -28.08 -41.94
CA LEU A 108 27.56 -29.20 -41.80
C LEU A 108 26.90 -29.57 -43.13
N SER A 109 27.49 -29.17 -44.27
CA SER A 109 27.01 -29.49 -45.62
C SER A 109 27.02 -31.01 -45.95
N GLN A 110 27.81 -31.81 -45.22
CA GLN A 110 27.81 -33.27 -45.31
C GLN A 110 27.46 -33.88 -43.94
N LEU A 111 26.22 -34.34 -43.79
CA LEU A 111 25.75 -35.05 -42.60
C LEU A 111 25.72 -36.57 -42.82
N PRO A 112 25.89 -37.39 -41.76
CA PRO A 112 25.69 -38.83 -41.85
C PRO A 112 24.28 -39.21 -42.31
N SER A 113 24.15 -40.39 -42.92
CA SER A 113 22.85 -40.90 -43.39
C SER A 113 21.81 -40.91 -42.26
N GLY A 114 20.66 -40.27 -42.51
CA GLY A 114 19.56 -40.13 -41.55
C GLY A 114 19.70 -38.97 -40.55
N VAL A 115 20.79 -38.18 -40.59
CA VAL A 115 20.94 -36.97 -39.76
C VAL A 115 20.62 -35.74 -40.61
N GLU A 116 19.70 -34.90 -40.15
CA GLU A 116 19.28 -33.66 -40.82
C GLU A 116 19.43 -32.45 -39.88
N VAL A 117 19.60 -31.25 -40.44
CA VAL A 117 19.59 -30.02 -39.63
C VAL A 117 18.15 -29.71 -39.20
N ALA A 118 17.91 -29.71 -37.89
CA ALA A 118 16.61 -29.41 -37.30
C ALA A 118 16.42 -27.91 -37.01
N CYS A 119 17.46 -27.23 -36.48
CA CYS A 119 17.41 -25.79 -36.19
C CYS A 119 18.76 -25.11 -36.46
N ALA A 120 18.71 -23.88 -36.95
CA ALA A 120 19.83 -22.92 -36.98
C ALA A 120 19.46 -21.73 -36.06
N ASN A 121 19.83 -21.83 -34.79
CA ASN A 121 19.43 -20.86 -33.76
C ASN A 121 20.24 -19.56 -33.81
N ALA A 122 21.49 -19.65 -34.26
CA ALA A 122 22.42 -18.56 -34.57
C ALA A 122 23.52 -19.14 -35.50
N ASP A 123 24.40 -18.29 -36.03
CA ASP A 123 25.39 -18.67 -37.05
C ASP A 123 26.26 -19.87 -36.66
N LYS A 124 26.53 -20.06 -35.36
CA LYS A 124 27.31 -21.18 -34.80
C LYS A 124 26.54 -22.00 -33.75
N ARG A 125 25.21 -21.95 -33.76
CA ARG A 125 24.31 -22.65 -32.82
C ARG A 125 23.33 -23.53 -33.60
N ILE A 126 23.82 -24.69 -34.02
CA ILE A 126 23.06 -25.60 -34.89
C ILE A 126 22.54 -26.78 -34.07
N VAL A 127 21.33 -27.24 -34.37
CA VAL A 127 20.76 -28.48 -33.83
C VAL A 127 20.49 -29.42 -34.99
N VAL A 128 21.02 -30.63 -34.93
CA VAL A 128 20.71 -31.72 -35.87
C VAL A 128 19.80 -32.75 -35.21
N SER A 129 19.05 -33.53 -35.99
CA SER A 129 18.22 -34.63 -35.50
C SER A 129 18.27 -35.85 -36.40
N GLY A 130 18.07 -37.05 -35.83
CA GLY A 130 18.17 -38.31 -36.55
C GLY A 130 18.11 -39.55 -35.64
N PRO A 131 18.51 -40.73 -36.14
CA PRO A 131 18.57 -41.97 -35.35
C PRO A 131 19.51 -41.83 -34.13
N PRO A 132 19.20 -42.45 -32.98
CA PRO A 132 20.06 -42.37 -31.79
C PRO A 132 21.50 -42.82 -32.05
N GLU A 133 21.68 -43.93 -32.77
CA GLU A 133 23.00 -44.48 -33.13
C GLU A 133 23.77 -43.53 -34.07
N SER A 134 23.11 -42.96 -35.08
CA SER A 134 23.71 -41.98 -35.98
C SER A 134 24.09 -40.68 -35.26
N ILE A 135 23.27 -40.23 -34.29
CA ILE A 135 23.53 -39.04 -33.49
C ILE A 135 24.73 -39.23 -32.55
N GLU A 136 24.82 -40.35 -31.83
CA GLU A 136 25.99 -40.63 -30.97
C GLU A 136 27.26 -40.88 -31.80
N SER A 137 27.15 -41.56 -32.94
CA SER A 137 28.27 -41.74 -33.88
C SER A 137 28.76 -40.40 -34.43
N PHE A 138 27.84 -39.51 -34.82
CA PHE A 138 28.19 -38.19 -35.35
C PHE A 138 28.84 -37.31 -34.27
N LYS A 139 28.25 -37.26 -33.08
CA LYS A 139 28.79 -36.56 -31.91
C LYS A 139 30.23 -36.99 -31.60
N ALA A 140 30.55 -38.28 -31.71
CA ALA A 140 31.92 -38.79 -31.51
C ALA A 140 32.94 -38.28 -32.55
N THR A 141 32.50 -37.84 -33.74
CA THR A 141 33.38 -37.22 -34.76
C THR A 141 33.62 -35.71 -34.54
N LEU A 142 32.75 -35.05 -33.77
CA LEU A 142 32.77 -33.59 -33.61
C LEU A 142 33.81 -33.16 -32.57
N LYS A 143 34.72 -32.25 -32.96
CA LYS A 143 35.72 -31.62 -32.07
C LYS A 143 35.24 -30.31 -31.44
N VAL A 144 33.93 -30.08 -31.40
CA VAL A 144 33.30 -28.85 -30.88
C VAL A 144 32.32 -29.16 -29.74
N PRO A 145 32.05 -28.21 -28.82
CA PRO A 145 31.11 -28.43 -27.73
C PRO A 145 29.70 -28.80 -28.23
N CYS A 146 29.28 -30.02 -27.93
CA CYS A 146 27.98 -30.56 -28.35
C CYS A 146 27.25 -31.26 -27.19
N LYS A 147 25.92 -31.24 -27.23
CA LYS A 147 25.04 -31.79 -26.17
C LYS A 147 23.83 -32.47 -26.81
N VAL A 148 23.61 -33.75 -26.48
CA VAL A 148 22.36 -34.43 -26.82
C VAL A 148 21.25 -33.81 -25.98
N LEU A 149 20.16 -33.42 -26.63
CA LEU A 149 19.04 -32.75 -25.99
C LEU A 149 18.08 -33.79 -25.38
N ASP A 150 17.52 -33.44 -24.23
CA ASP A 150 16.46 -34.22 -23.59
C ASP A 150 15.11 -33.88 -24.25
N THR A 151 14.93 -34.41 -25.47
CA THR A 151 13.70 -34.26 -26.25
C THR A 151 12.98 -35.59 -26.38
N ALA A 152 11.65 -35.51 -26.49
CA ALA A 152 10.76 -36.64 -26.69
C ALA A 152 10.79 -37.26 -28.10
N GLY A 153 11.85 -37.02 -28.88
CA GLY A 153 12.00 -37.46 -30.26
C GLY A 153 12.95 -36.59 -31.08
N ALA A 154 13.09 -36.92 -32.37
CA ALA A 154 13.72 -36.07 -33.38
C ALA A 154 12.66 -35.24 -34.12
N PHE A 155 12.84 -33.91 -34.14
CA PHE A 155 11.92 -32.99 -34.82
C PHE A 155 12.62 -32.29 -35.99
N HIS A 156 11.82 -31.73 -36.92
CA HIS A 156 12.30 -30.98 -38.10
C HIS A 156 13.23 -31.80 -39.02
N SER A 157 12.93 -33.09 -39.18
CA SER A 157 13.60 -34.06 -40.06
C SER A 157 12.62 -35.12 -40.57
N THR A 158 13.07 -36.07 -41.38
CA THR A 158 12.26 -37.22 -41.88
C THR A 158 11.50 -37.97 -40.79
N TYR A 159 11.96 -37.91 -39.53
CA TYR A 159 11.28 -38.51 -38.38
C TYR A 159 9.84 -38.03 -38.14
N VAL A 160 9.45 -36.85 -38.66
CA VAL A 160 8.06 -36.36 -38.57
C VAL A 160 7.24 -36.55 -39.85
N ASP A 161 7.75 -37.19 -40.90
CA ASP A 161 7.01 -37.34 -42.18
C ASP A 161 5.65 -38.04 -42.02
N ARG A 162 5.56 -39.02 -41.11
CA ARG A 162 4.27 -39.67 -40.77
C ARG A 162 3.27 -38.69 -40.14
N ALA A 163 3.75 -37.81 -39.25
CA ALA A 163 2.92 -36.76 -38.65
C ALA A 163 2.46 -35.75 -39.70
N VAL A 164 3.36 -35.36 -40.60
CA VAL A 164 3.09 -34.42 -41.70
C VAL A 164 2.02 -34.96 -42.65
N ALA A 165 2.09 -36.24 -43.03
CA ALA A 165 1.10 -36.88 -43.92
C ALA A 165 -0.31 -36.99 -43.31
N VAL A 166 -0.43 -36.93 -41.97
CA VAL A 166 -1.72 -36.81 -41.27
C VAL A 166 -2.14 -35.34 -41.19
N LEU A 167 -1.24 -34.44 -40.78
CA LEU A 167 -1.51 -33.00 -40.69
C LEU A 167 -1.95 -32.39 -42.04
N GLU A 168 -1.43 -32.86 -43.16
CA GLU A 168 -1.83 -32.42 -44.51
C GLU A 168 -3.31 -32.68 -44.81
N LYS A 169 -3.89 -33.72 -44.20
CA LYS A 169 -5.32 -34.07 -44.32
C LYS A 169 -6.18 -33.39 -43.25
N GLU A 170 -5.66 -33.30 -42.03
CA GLU A 170 -6.42 -32.79 -40.86
C GLU A 170 -6.46 -31.25 -40.81
N ILE A 171 -5.43 -30.54 -41.25
CA ILE A 171 -5.39 -29.06 -41.17
C ILE A 171 -6.53 -28.43 -41.99
N PRO A 172 -6.81 -28.81 -43.26
CA PRO A 172 -7.95 -28.26 -44.02
C PRO A 172 -9.32 -28.60 -43.41
N VAL A 173 -9.44 -29.69 -42.65
CA VAL A 173 -10.69 -30.11 -42.00
C VAL A 173 -10.93 -29.33 -40.70
N LEU A 174 -9.87 -29.13 -39.91
CA LEU A 174 -9.93 -28.39 -38.64
C LEU A 174 -9.92 -26.87 -38.85
N VAL A 175 -9.28 -26.37 -39.91
CA VAL A 175 -9.16 -24.94 -40.26
C VAL A 175 -9.38 -24.75 -41.76
N PRO A 176 -10.64 -24.82 -42.24
CA PRO A 176 -10.93 -24.60 -43.66
C PRO A 176 -10.56 -23.18 -44.13
N ASP A 177 -10.72 -22.19 -43.24
CA ASP A 177 -10.49 -20.78 -43.53
C ASP A 177 -9.17 -20.26 -42.91
N LEU A 178 -8.03 -20.87 -43.27
CA LEU A 178 -6.71 -20.30 -42.95
C LEU A 178 -6.55 -18.92 -43.63
N ARG A 179 -5.98 -17.96 -42.91
CA ARG A 179 -5.94 -16.54 -43.31
C ARG A 179 -4.53 -15.99 -43.42
N LYS A 180 -4.37 -14.94 -44.23
CA LYS A 180 -3.15 -14.12 -44.17
C LYS A 180 -3.09 -13.35 -42.83
N PRO A 181 -1.89 -13.10 -42.26
CA PRO A 181 -1.75 -12.27 -41.06
C PRO A 181 -2.43 -10.92 -41.25
N CYS A 182 -3.30 -10.52 -40.31
CA CYS A 182 -4.14 -9.32 -40.45
C CYS A 182 -3.93 -8.26 -39.36
N LYS A 183 -3.15 -8.55 -38.31
CA LYS A 183 -2.90 -7.63 -37.18
C LYS A 183 -1.47 -7.12 -37.09
N TYR A 184 -0.48 -8.00 -37.19
CA TYR A 184 0.93 -7.68 -36.96
C TYR A 184 1.81 -8.34 -38.03
N ASN A 185 3.03 -7.84 -38.23
CA ASN A 185 3.99 -8.50 -39.10
C ASN A 185 4.38 -9.85 -38.50
N LEU A 186 4.32 -10.93 -39.27
CA LEU A 186 4.65 -12.29 -38.83
C LEU A 186 5.89 -12.77 -39.57
N ILE A 187 7.00 -12.95 -38.85
CA ILE A 187 8.28 -13.36 -39.42
C ILE A 187 8.39 -14.89 -39.33
N SER A 188 8.58 -15.53 -40.48
CA SER A 188 8.72 -16.98 -40.60
C SER A 188 10.07 -17.47 -40.11
N THR A 189 10.07 -18.55 -39.32
CA THR A 189 11.31 -19.31 -39.03
C THR A 189 11.50 -20.51 -39.95
N ALA A 190 10.59 -20.77 -40.90
CA ALA A 190 10.56 -22.00 -41.69
C ALA A 190 10.98 -21.84 -43.17
N THR A 191 11.15 -20.61 -43.67
CA THR A 191 11.52 -20.37 -45.07
C THR A 191 13.02 -20.31 -45.31
N HIS A 192 13.46 -20.96 -46.40
CA HIS A 192 14.66 -20.56 -47.14
C HIS A 192 14.26 -19.53 -48.22
N VAL A 193 15.27 -18.91 -48.84
CA VAL A 193 15.19 -17.55 -49.43
C VAL A 193 14.19 -17.37 -50.59
N ASP A 194 13.77 -18.44 -51.27
CA ASP A 194 13.12 -18.36 -52.60
C ASP A 194 11.64 -18.82 -52.64
N GLY A 195 10.78 -18.36 -51.71
CA GLY A 195 9.34 -18.65 -51.79
C GLY A 195 8.44 -17.80 -50.90
N GLU A 196 7.26 -17.43 -51.42
CA GLU A 196 6.24 -16.70 -50.66
C GLU A 196 5.84 -17.44 -49.37
N CYS A 197 5.85 -16.71 -48.25
CA CYS A 197 5.38 -17.20 -46.95
C CYS A 197 3.84 -17.20 -46.89
N ASP A 198 3.21 -18.16 -47.58
CA ASP A 198 1.75 -18.30 -47.53
C ASP A 198 1.27 -18.98 -46.25
N PHE A 199 1.20 -18.21 -45.16
CA PHE A 199 0.63 -18.64 -43.87
C PHE A 199 -0.84 -19.12 -43.96
N ALA A 200 -1.55 -18.74 -45.03
CA ALA A 200 -2.93 -19.19 -45.30
C ALA A 200 -2.99 -20.62 -45.89
N SER A 201 -1.85 -21.29 -46.10
CA SER A 201 -1.79 -22.63 -46.67
C SER A 201 -1.53 -23.72 -45.63
N ALA A 202 -2.32 -24.79 -45.63
CA ALA A 202 -2.02 -26.01 -44.87
C ALA A 202 -0.63 -26.59 -45.22
N ARG A 203 -0.20 -26.43 -46.49
CA ARG A 203 1.12 -26.85 -46.98
C ARG A 203 2.26 -26.02 -46.36
N TYR A 204 2.03 -24.78 -45.93
CA TYR A 204 3.00 -24.02 -45.15
C TYR A 204 3.22 -24.67 -43.79
N TRP A 205 2.16 -24.93 -43.05
CA TRP A 205 2.21 -25.51 -41.70
C TRP A 205 2.77 -26.95 -41.66
N CYS A 206 2.51 -27.74 -42.71
CA CYS A 206 3.15 -29.02 -42.93
C CYS A 206 4.68 -28.88 -43.14
N ARG A 207 5.12 -27.91 -43.95
CA ARG A 207 6.55 -27.59 -44.12
C ARG A 207 7.18 -27.06 -42.83
N GLN A 208 6.49 -26.20 -42.09
CA GLN A 208 6.93 -25.62 -40.80
C GLN A 208 7.19 -26.68 -39.73
N THR A 209 6.45 -27.79 -39.75
CA THR A 209 6.66 -28.91 -38.83
C THR A 209 7.83 -29.81 -39.22
N ARG A 210 8.27 -29.76 -40.49
CA ARG A 210 9.21 -30.70 -41.11
C ARG A 210 10.58 -30.11 -41.45
N ARG A 211 10.63 -28.82 -41.81
CA ARG A 211 11.83 -28.15 -42.31
C ARG A 211 12.62 -27.48 -41.18
N THR A 212 13.88 -27.22 -41.45
CA THR A 212 14.82 -26.59 -40.52
C THR A 212 14.30 -25.24 -40.02
N VAL A 213 14.36 -25.03 -38.70
CA VAL A 213 13.99 -23.78 -38.04
C VAL A 213 15.16 -22.79 -38.13
N MET A 214 15.05 -21.79 -39.02
CA MET A 214 16.03 -20.74 -39.31
C MET A 214 15.86 -19.53 -38.36
N LEU A 215 15.87 -19.78 -37.05
CA LEU A 215 15.65 -18.75 -36.03
C LEU A 215 16.70 -17.62 -36.09
N GLY A 216 17.99 -17.94 -36.27
CA GLY A 216 19.04 -16.92 -36.33
C GLY A 216 18.87 -15.94 -37.50
N ARG A 217 18.35 -16.43 -38.64
CA ARG A 217 17.96 -15.58 -39.78
C ARG A 217 16.79 -14.68 -39.39
N ALA A 218 15.71 -15.26 -38.85
CA ALA A 218 14.50 -14.51 -38.48
C ALA A 218 14.77 -13.43 -37.43
N LEU A 219 15.68 -13.66 -36.49
CA LEU A 219 16.11 -12.65 -35.50
C LEU A 219 16.85 -11.48 -36.15
N LYS A 220 17.74 -11.75 -37.11
CA LYS A 220 18.45 -10.71 -37.90
C LYS A 220 17.50 -9.95 -38.83
N GLU A 221 16.51 -10.62 -39.41
CA GLU A 221 15.44 -10.01 -40.21
C GLU A 221 14.51 -9.12 -39.38
N ALA A 222 14.29 -9.48 -38.11
CA ALA A 222 13.42 -8.75 -37.19
C ALA A 222 14.05 -7.48 -36.59
N GLY A 223 15.39 -7.35 -36.59
CA GLY A 223 16.11 -6.42 -35.72
C GLY A 223 17.13 -5.51 -36.42
N GLU A 224 16.90 -4.21 -36.32
CA GLU A 224 17.87 -3.14 -36.61
C GLU A 224 18.30 -2.42 -35.31
N SER A 225 19.21 -1.45 -35.39
CA SER A 225 19.61 -0.63 -34.24
C SER A 225 18.40 0.07 -33.59
N GLY A 226 18.28 -0.03 -32.26
CA GLY A 226 17.11 0.47 -31.53
C GLY A 226 15.92 -0.49 -31.44
N THR A 227 16.03 -1.71 -31.99
CA THR A 227 14.96 -2.72 -31.85
C THR A 227 14.97 -3.36 -30.46
N MET A 228 13.78 -3.48 -29.86
CA MET A 228 13.53 -4.16 -28.60
C MET A 228 12.88 -5.52 -28.84
N PHE A 229 13.48 -6.58 -28.30
CA PHE A 229 12.94 -7.93 -28.33
C PHE A 229 12.30 -8.27 -26.98
N ILE A 230 11.12 -8.89 -27.01
CA ILE A 230 10.44 -9.42 -25.82
C ILE A 230 10.38 -10.94 -25.96
N ASP A 231 11.11 -11.64 -25.11
CA ASP A 231 11.13 -13.11 -25.01
C ASP A 231 9.88 -13.60 -24.26
N VAL A 232 9.01 -14.32 -24.97
CA VAL A 232 7.71 -14.82 -24.48
C VAL A 232 7.72 -16.34 -24.40
N GLY A 233 8.49 -16.86 -23.45
CA GLY A 233 8.54 -18.26 -23.08
C GLY A 233 9.12 -18.46 -21.67
N PRO A 234 9.04 -19.66 -21.09
CA PRO A 234 9.59 -19.93 -19.78
C PRO A 234 11.13 -20.04 -19.83
N GLY A 235 11.83 -19.13 -19.14
CA GLY A 235 13.27 -19.22 -18.90
C GLY A 235 14.06 -17.99 -19.37
N ALA A 236 15.31 -18.21 -19.79
CA ALA A 236 16.21 -17.14 -20.27
C ALA A 236 17.09 -17.56 -21.47
N GLY A 237 16.83 -18.74 -22.07
CA GLY A 237 17.69 -19.29 -23.13
C GLY A 237 17.65 -18.50 -24.44
N MET A 238 16.52 -17.86 -24.75
CA MET A 238 16.38 -17.08 -25.99
C MET A 238 17.19 -15.79 -25.95
N ARG A 239 17.31 -15.14 -24.78
CA ARG A 239 18.09 -13.90 -24.60
C ARG A 239 19.53 -14.03 -25.10
N THR A 240 20.21 -15.15 -24.81
CA THR A 240 21.58 -15.40 -25.28
C THR A 240 21.62 -15.51 -26.80
N LEU A 241 20.64 -16.19 -27.42
CA LEU A 241 20.55 -16.34 -28.88
C LEU A 241 20.23 -15.01 -29.58
N ILE A 242 19.33 -14.20 -29.02
CA ILE A 242 19.00 -12.87 -29.53
C ILE A 242 20.24 -11.98 -29.52
N ARG A 243 20.99 -11.91 -28.41
CA ARG A 243 22.24 -11.13 -28.34
C ARG A 243 23.36 -11.67 -29.24
N GLU A 244 23.42 -12.98 -29.48
CA GLU A 244 24.38 -13.56 -30.42
C GLU A 244 24.03 -13.21 -31.89
N CYS A 245 22.74 -13.08 -32.22
CA CYS A 245 22.28 -12.72 -33.56
C CYS A 245 22.24 -11.21 -33.82
N VAL A 246 21.86 -10.41 -32.82
CA VAL A 246 21.67 -8.95 -32.87
C VAL A 246 22.32 -8.32 -31.63
N PRO A 247 23.64 -8.06 -31.63
CA PRO A 247 24.37 -7.63 -30.44
C PRO A 247 23.93 -6.29 -29.83
N SER A 248 23.32 -5.41 -30.63
CA SER A 248 22.82 -4.09 -30.22
C SER A 248 21.35 -4.08 -29.75
N ALA A 249 20.70 -5.24 -29.66
CA ALA A 249 19.29 -5.34 -29.28
C ALA A 249 19.07 -5.21 -27.76
N ALA A 250 18.07 -4.41 -27.37
CA ALA A 250 17.48 -4.50 -26.04
C ALA A 250 16.64 -5.80 -25.95
N VAL A 251 16.76 -6.54 -24.85
CA VAL A 251 16.07 -7.83 -24.67
C VAL A 251 15.42 -7.94 -23.31
N LEU A 252 14.09 -8.00 -23.30
CA LEU A 252 13.23 -8.18 -22.13
C LEU A 252 12.75 -9.63 -22.06
N CYS A 253 12.66 -10.21 -20.87
CA CYS A 253 12.07 -11.55 -20.65
C CYS A 253 10.73 -11.41 -19.93
N ALA A 254 9.62 -11.77 -20.60
CA ALA A 254 8.28 -11.61 -20.06
C ALA A 254 7.91 -12.63 -18.95
N ALA A 255 8.65 -13.74 -18.85
CA ALA A 255 8.44 -14.76 -17.82
C ALA A 255 9.76 -15.47 -17.43
N ARG A 256 10.41 -15.01 -16.36
CA ARG A 256 11.64 -15.64 -15.85
C ARG A 256 11.32 -16.74 -14.84
N TYR A 257 11.78 -17.96 -15.13
CA TYR A 257 11.94 -19.01 -14.12
C TYR A 257 13.35 -18.91 -13.51
N TYR A 258 13.46 -19.12 -12.20
CA TYR A 258 14.76 -19.37 -11.56
C TYR A 258 15.22 -20.79 -11.92
N ASP A 259 16.47 -20.91 -12.38
CA ASP A 259 16.99 -22.17 -12.88
C ASP A 259 17.56 -23.04 -11.75
N LYS A 260 16.82 -24.10 -11.41
CA LYS A 260 17.34 -25.47 -11.18
C LYS A 260 16.17 -26.45 -11.35
N THR A 261 16.47 -27.61 -11.94
CA THR A 261 15.52 -28.55 -12.58
C THR A 261 14.54 -29.33 -11.67
N ASP A 262 14.20 -28.86 -10.48
CA ASP A 262 13.34 -29.59 -9.52
C ASP A 262 12.11 -28.84 -8.96
N ASP A 263 12.12 -27.51 -8.83
CA ASP A 263 11.11 -26.83 -8.00
C ASP A 263 9.71 -26.72 -8.65
N VAL A 264 9.63 -26.76 -9.99
CA VAL A 264 8.36 -26.88 -10.73
C VAL A 264 7.72 -28.28 -10.53
N LEU A 265 8.53 -29.30 -10.23
CA LEU A 265 8.07 -30.67 -9.96
C LEU A 265 7.56 -30.86 -8.52
N ARG A 266 7.70 -29.84 -7.64
CA ARG A 266 7.32 -29.91 -6.22
C ARG A 266 6.26 -28.87 -5.79
N GLY A 267 5.53 -28.30 -6.75
CA GLY A 267 4.27 -27.59 -6.47
C GLY A 267 4.40 -26.16 -5.90
N ARG A 268 5.55 -25.50 -6.06
CA ARG A 268 5.71 -24.07 -5.74
C ARG A 268 5.73 -23.24 -7.02
N VAL A 269 4.56 -22.86 -7.53
CA VAL A 269 4.40 -22.09 -8.78
C VAL A 269 4.03 -20.63 -8.50
N PRO A 270 4.95 -19.66 -8.69
CA PRO A 270 4.65 -18.24 -8.60
C PRO A 270 3.53 -17.82 -9.56
N SER A 271 2.81 -16.75 -9.25
CA SER A 271 1.94 -16.08 -10.22
C SER A 271 2.73 -15.15 -11.14
N CYS A 272 3.26 -15.69 -12.23
CA CYS A 272 3.75 -14.89 -13.35
C CYS A 272 2.56 -14.29 -14.12
N GLY A 273 2.11 -13.14 -13.63
CA GLY A 273 1.19 -12.23 -14.32
C GLY A 273 1.78 -10.81 -14.45
N ASP A 274 2.39 -10.32 -13.37
CA ASP A 274 2.67 -8.88 -13.16
C ASP A 274 4.10 -8.62 -12.61
N VAL A 275 5.04 -9.56 -12.81
CA VAL A 275 6.40 -9.51 -12.22
C VAL A 275 7.46 -9.40 -13.30
N MET A 276 8.20 -8.28 -13.28
CA MET A 276 9.47 -8.16 -14.00
C MET A 276 10.64 -8.41 -13.05
N TRP A 277 11.60 -9.23 -13.50
CA TRP A 277 12.71 -9.67 -12.66
C TRP A 277 14.06 -9.30 -13.28
N CYS A 278 14.62 -8.18 -12.81
CA CYS A 278 15.94 -7.70 -13.19
C CYS A 278 17.00 -8.13 -12.16
N ARG A 279 18.21 -8.46 -12.65
CA ARG A 279 19.37 -8.87 -11.82
C ARG A 279 20.59 -7.96 -12.04
N ASP A 280 20.54 -7.10 -13.05
CA ASP A 280 21.66 -6.25 -13.48
C ASP A 280 21.11 -4.88 -13.86
N VAL A 281 21.69 -3.80 -13.31
CA VAL A 281 21.12 -2.44 -13.38
C VAL A 281 21.43 -1.74 -14.73
N SER A 282 21.92 -2.50 -15.73
CA SER A 282 22.25 -2.04 -17.08
C SER A 282 21.15 -2.32 -18.12
N GLU A 283 19.99 -2.82 -17.72
CA GLU A 283 18.95 -3.37 -18.63
C GLU A 283 17.60 -2.66 -18.52
N PHE A 284 17.59 -1.38 -18.13
CA PHE A 284 16.43 -0.74 -17.50
C PHE A 284 15.45 0.01 -18.39
N ASP A 285 15.66 0.04 -19.71
CA ASP A 285 14.82 0.80 -20.63
C ASP A 285 13.46 0.13 -20.95
N VAL A 286 12.37 0.86 -20.67
CA VAL A 286 11.02 0.75 -21.27
C VAL A 286 10.14 -0.48 -20.92
N VAL A 287 9.68 -0.63 -19.67
CA VAL A 287 8.39 -1.36 -19.38
C VAL A 287 7.67 -0.83 -18.11
N VAL A 288 7.37 0.47 -18.04
CA VAL A 288 6.86 1.09 -16.79
C VAL A 288 5.52 1.83 -16.97
N LYS A 289 4.84 1.72 -18.12
CA LYS A 289 3.72 2.64 -18.49
C LYS A 289 2.29 2.11 -18.44
N SER A 290 2.02 0.87 -18.00
CA SER A 290 0.79 0.20 -18.44
C SER A 290 0.08 -0.81 -17.54
N LEU A 291 0.66 -1.22 -16.40
CA LEU A 291 0.06 -2.24 -15.52
C LEU A 291 -0.55 -1.66 -14.23
N GLY A 292 -0.46 -0.34 -14.02
CA GLY A 292 -0.87 0.32 -12.76
C GLY A 292 -0.07 -0.12 -11.54
N ARG A 293 0.92 -1.00 -11.72
CA ARG A 293 1.80 -1.61 -10.72
C ARG A 293 3.19 -1.78 -11.31
N ALA A 294 4.22 -1.52 -10.51
CA ALA A 294 5.62 -1.77 -10.87
C ALA A 294 6.32 -2.49 -9.71
N ILE A 295 7.09 -3.54 -10.02
CA ILE A 295 7.95 -4.22 -9.04
C ILE A 295 9.39 -4.09 -9.52
N VAL A 296 10.18 -3.33 -8.77
CA VAL A 296 11.58 -3.04 -9.04
C VAL A 296 12.41 -3.83 -8.05
N VAL A 297 13.29 -4.70 -8.55
CA VAL A 297 14.12 -5.59 -7.72
C VAL A 297 15.58 -5.13 -7.77
N VAL A 298 16.14 -4.84 -6.60
CA VAL A 298 17.54 -4.43 -6.39
C VAL A 298 18.24 -5.53 -5.61
N ASP A 299 18.76 -6.52 -6.35
CA ASP A 299 19.44 -7.70 -5.81
C ASP A 299 20.97 -7.59 -5.96
N ALA A 300 21.61 -6.79 -5.10
CA ALA A 300 23.05 -6.63 -5.08
C ALA A 300 23.74 -7.68 -4.18
N GLU A 301 24.93 -8.12 -4.55
CA GLU A 301 25.79 -8.96 -3.70
C GLU A 301 26.53 -8.08 -2.67
N ASP A 302 26.87 -8.62 -1.49
CA ASP A 302 27.40 -7.80 -0.37
C ASP A 302 28.71 -7.03 -0.71
N ASP A 303 29.51 -7.57 -1.64
CA ASP A 303 30.76 -6.97 -2.14
C ASP A 303 30.56 -5.94 -3.27
N SER A 304 29.31 -5.67 -3.68
CA SER A 304 28.99 -4.69 -4.73
C SER A 304 29.31 -3.26 -4.27
N ASP A 305 29.81 -2.43 -5.18
CA ASP A 305 30.06 -1.02 -4.88
C ASP A 305 28.74 -0.27 -4.61
N PRO A 306 28.50 0.23 -3.38
CA PRO A 306 27.25 0.90 -3.01
C PRO A 306 27.04 2.25 -3.72
N ILE A 307 28.10 2.85 -4.28
CA ILE A 307 28.02 4.15 -4.96
C ILE A 307 27.56 3.95 -6.41
N SER A 308 28.15 2.98 -7.12
CA SER A 308 27.71 2.57 -8.46
C SER A 308 26.26 2.11 -8.45
N LEU A 309 25.89 1.22 -7.51
CA LEU A 309 24.52 0.72 -7.35
C LEU A 309 23.49 1.84 -7.12
N LEU A 310 23.85 2.88 -6.35
CA LEU A 310 22.98 4.03 -6.12
C LEU A 310 22.77 4.83 -7.42
N GLY A 311 23.82 5.08 -8.19
CA GLY A 311 23.75 5.82 -9.45
C GLY A 311 22.89 5.12 -10.50
N ASP A 312 23.07 3.82 -10.66
CA ASP A 312 22.28 3.04 -11.60
C ASP A 312 20.78 3.03 -11.21
N VAL A 313 20.44 2.98 -9.91
CA VAL A 313 19.06 3.06 -9.45
C VAL A 313 18.47 4.47 -9.62
N ILE A 314 19.23 5.53 -9.33
CA ILE A 314 18.79 6.93 -9.58
C ILE A 314 18.46 7.10 -11.07
N LYS A 315 19.36 6.67 -11.94
CA LYS A 315 19.20 6.73 -13.39
C LYS A 315 17.93 5.99 -13.85
N PHE A 316 17.72 4.76 -13.40
CA PHE A 316 16.49 4.02 -13.71
C PHE A 316 15.23 4.79 -13.28
N VAL A 317 15.18 5.33 -12.07
CA VAL A 317 14.00 6.05 -11.58
C VAL A 317 13.72 7.28 -12.45
N GLN A 318 14.75 8.04 -12.82
CA GLN A 318 14.64 9.19 -13.73
C GLN A 318 14.14 8.78 -15.12
N GLU A 319 14.73 7.76 -15.74
CA GLU A 319 14.41 7.34 -17.11
C GLU A 319 13.05 6.64 -17.21
N SER A 320 12.66 5.87 -16.19
CA SER A 320 11.50 4.97 -16.27
C SER A 320 10.29 5.36 -15.42
N LEU A 321 10.48 5.89 -14.21
CA LEU A 321 9.35 6.31 -13.34
C LEU A 321 9.02 7.80 -13.51
N ILE A 322 10.00 8.62 -13.87
CA ILE A 322 9.87 10.08 -14.03
C ILE A 322 10.31 10.58 -15.44
N PRO A 323 9.93 9.90 -16.55
CA PRO A 323 10.44 10.21 -17.88
C PRO A 323 10.13 11.67 -18.30
N ASN A 324 11.16 12.38 -18.75
CA ASN A 324 11.11 13.81 -19.09
C ASN A 324 10.70 14.73 -17.91
N GLY A 325 11.08 14.38 -16.67
CA GLY A 325 10.73 15.16 -15.48
C GLY A 325 9.23 15.16 -15.18
N ARG A 326 8.54 14.07 -15.56
CA ARG A 326 7.12 13.86 -15.24
C ARG A 326 6.89 12.45 -14.74
N LEU A 327 6.45 12.36 -13.49
CA LEU A 327 6.08 11.11 -12.85
C LEU A 327 4.93 10.42 -13.60
N LEU A 328 5.03 9.11 -13.75
CA LEU A 328 3.92 8.28 -14.22
C LEU A 328 2.86 8.16 -13.11
N SER A 329 1.74 8.86 -13.29
CA SER A 329 0.68 8.96 -12.28
C SER A 329 -0.04 7.63 -12.02
N HIS A 330 -0.40 7.40 -10.75
CA HIS A 330 -1.24 6.30 -10.29
C HIS A 330 -0.65 4.89 -10.51
N MET A 331 0.64 4.73 -10.22
CA MET A 331 1.34 3.44 -10.23
C MET A 331 1.57 2.93 -8.80
N ASP A 332 1.07 1.75 -8.43
CA ASP A 332 1.41 1.04 -7.18
C ASP A 332 2.85 0.49 -7.30
N THR A 333 3.86 1.18 -6.78
CA THR A 333 5.27 0.78 -6.94
C THR A 333 5.81 0.01 -5.74
N PHE A 334 6.50 -1.11 -5.99
CA PHE A 334 7.23 -1.90 -4.99
C PHE A 334 8.72 -1.86 -5.31
N LEU A 335 9.52 -1.25 -4.44
CA LEU A 335 10.97 -1.29 -4.53
C LEU A 335 11.50 -2.34 -3.56
N VAL A 336 11.80 -3.52 -4.10
CA VAL A 336 12.32 -4.68 -3.37
C VAL A 336 13.84 -4.58 -3.33
N ILE A 337 14.43 -4.53 -2.14
CA ILE A 337 15.86 -4.27 -1.92
C ILE A 337 16.43 -5.37 -1.04
N ARG A 338 17.61 -5.94 -1.36
CA ARG A 338 18.30 -6.84 -0.42
C ARG A 338 18.69 -6.09 0.86
N ASP A 339 18.47 -6.68 2.04
CA ASP A 339 18.87 -6.11 3.35
C ASP A 339 20.39 -6.29 3.59
N CYS A 340 21.21 -5.71 2.70
CA CYS A 340 22.68 -5.66 2.76
C CYS A 340 23.19 -4.24 3.06
N GLN A 341 24.47 -4.13 3.42
CA GLN A 341 25.16 -2.83 3.48
C GLN A 341 25.20 -2.18 2.09
N CYS A 342 25.40 -2.98 1.04
CA CYS A 342 25.52 -2.55 -0.34
C CYS A 342 24.34 -1.68 -0.85
N ALA A 343 23.11 -2.07 -0.55
CA ALA A 343 21.89 -1.43 -1.01
C ALA A 343 21.22 -0.53 0.05
N SER A 344 21.85 -0.36 1.22
CA SER A 344 21.34 0.51 2.30
C SER A 344 21.19 1.98 1.89
N SER A 345 22.02 2.46 0.95
CA SER A 345 21.88 3.77 0.31
C SER A 345 20.57 3.90 -0.48
N VAL A 346 20.19 2.86 -1.23
CA VAL A 346 18.98 2.84 -2.05
C VAL A 346 17.72 2.98 -1.19
N VAL A 347 17.73 2.46 0.04
CA VAL A 347 16.63 2.63 1.01
C VAL A 347 16.44 4.11 1.38
N GLY A 348 17.53 4.86 1.60
CA GLY A 348 17.47 6.29 1.92
C GLY A 348 16.98 7.13 0.75
N PHE A 349 17.50 6.86 -0.46
CA PHE A 349 17.01 7.44 -1.71
C PHE A 349 15.49 7.20 -1.89
N ALA A 350 15.04 5.96 -1.71
CA ALA A 350 13.65 5.57 -1.88
C ALA A 350 12.69 6.24 -0.87
N ARG A 351 13.16 6.54 0.35
CA ARG A 351 12.38 7.31 1.33
C ARG A 351 12.17 8.75 0.85
N SER A 352 13.16 9.41 0.26
CA SER A 352 12.98 10.73 -0.36
C SER A 352 12.13 10.69 -1.63
N LEU A 353 12.28 9.68 -2.48
CA LEU A 353 11.36 9.43 -3.61
C LEU A 353 9.89 9.30 -3.15
N MET A 354 9.66 8.61 -2.03
CA MET A 354 8.33 8.56 -1.39
C MET A 354 7.88 9.93 -0.84
N SER A 355 8.79 10.78 -0.39
CA SER A 355 8.47 12.14 0.09
C SER A 355 8.16 13.12 -1.04
N GLU A 356 8.79 12.96 -2.21
CA GLU A 356 8.61 13.85 -3.36
C GLU A 356 7.40 13.45 -4.22
N HIS A 357 7.11 12.14 -4.31
CA HIS A 357 6.14 11.60 -5.26
C HIS A 357 5.10 10.64 -4.62
N GLY A 358 5.07 10.49 -3.29
CA GLY A 358 4.35 9.41 -2.60
C GLY A 358 2.83 9.36 -2.80
N SER A 359 2.17 10.51 -2.99
CA SER A 359 0.74 10.60 -3.30
C SER A 359 0.39 10.00 -4.67
N ASN A 360 1.35 9.95 -5.59
CA ASN A 360 1.16 9.58 -6.99
C ASN A 360 1.84 8.24 -7.38
N LEU A 361 2.88 7.83 -6.65
CA LEU A 361 3.74 6.66 -6.94
C LEU A 361 3.45 5.40 -6.10
N GLY A 362 2.50 5.47 -5.16
CA GLY A 362 2.05 4.30 -4.39
C GLY A 362 3.17 3.50 -3.71
N LEU A 363 4.29 4.15 -3.38
CA LEU A 363 5.57 3.47 -3.18
C LEU A 363 5.60 2.64 -1.87
N ARG A 364 6.02 1.39 -2.00
CA ARG A 364 6.30 0.45 -0.91
C ARG A 364 7.74 -0.01 -1.00
N ILE A 365 8.52 0.20 0.07
CA ILE A 365 9.91 -0.23 0.14
C ILE A 365 9.94 -1.60 0.84
N VAL A 366 10.50 -2.63 0.22
CA VAL A 366 10.48 -4.00 0.75
C VAL A 366 11.91 -4.53 0.90
N ARG A 367 12.44 -4.51 2.11
CA ARG A 367 13.76 -5.08 2.42
C ARG A 367 13.67 -6.59 2.60
N VAL A 368 14.52 -7.36 1.94
CA VAL A 368 14.48 -8.84 1.96
C VAL A 368 15.84 -9.40 2.34
N LEU A 369 15.88 -10.35 3.28
CA LEU A 369 17.14 -10.97 3.73
C LEU A 369 17.71 -11.99 2.72
N ASP A 370 16.89 -12.95 2.25
CA ASP A 370 17.20 -13.85 1.14
C ASP A 370 16.11 -13.67 0.08
N MET A 371 16.50 -13.32 -1.15
CA MET A 371 15.58 -13.10 -2.27
C MET A 371 14.77 -14.36 -2.64
N LYS A 372 15.20 -15.55 -2.24
CA LYS A 372 14.41 -16.79 -2.35
C LYS A 372 13.21 -16.82 -1.41
N ASN A 373 13.26 -16.06 -0.32
CA ASN A 373 12.20 -15.91 0.67
C ASN A 373 11.25 -14.75 0.36
N LEU A 374 11.32 -14.17 -0.86
CA LEU A 374 10.28 -13.30 -1.38
C LEU A 374 8.95 -14.06 -1.38
N PRO A 375 7.94 -13.66 -0.59
CA PRO A 375 6.64 -14.30 -0.65
C PRO A 375 6.06 -14.08 -2.06
N SER A 376 5.43 -15.11 -2.59
CA SER A 376 4.63 -14.95 -3.80
C SER A 376 3.64 -13.81 -3.62
N PHE A 377 3.50 -12.97 -4.66
CA PHE A 377 2.45 -11.97 -4.89
C PHE A 377 2.29 -10.74 -3.97
N ILE A 378 3.14 -10.51 -2.95
CA ILE A 378 3.28 -9.25 -2.17
C ILE A 378 2.01 -8.35 -2.10
N GLU A 379 0.93 -8.85 -1.48
CA GLU A 379 -0.23 -8.01 -1.13
C GLU A 379 0.07 -7.25 0.18
N LEU A 380 0.89 -6.19 0.07
CA LEU A 380 1.19 -5.32 1.21
C LEU A 380 0.11 -4.24 1.33
N PRO A 381 -0.75 -4.29 2.36
CA PRO A 381 -2.04 -3.61 2.38
C PRO A 381 -1.96 -2.14 2.78
N SER A 382 -0.78 -1.52 2.73
CA SER A 382 -0.53 -0.10 3.00
C SER A 382 0.73 0.37 2.27
N LEU A 383 0.83 1.68 2.07
CA LEU A 383 2.11 2.34 1.79
C LEU A 383 3.06 2.14 2.98
N GLY A 384 4.37 2.17 2.73
CA GLY A 384 5.38 2.15 3.79
C GLY A 384 6.59 1.26 3.52
N GLU A 385 7.39 1.06 4.57
CA GLU A 385 8.63 0.27 4.52
C GLU A 385 8.46 -1.05 5.27
N TYR A 386 8.81 -2.14 4.61
CA TYR A 386 8.66 -3.51 5.08
C TYR A 386 10.00 -4.22 5.15
N LYS A 387 10.08 -5.24 6.02
CA LYS A 387 11.19 -6.16 6.11
C LYS A 387 10.69 -7.60 6.10
N VAL A 388 11.24 -8.41 5.19
CA VAL A 388 10.92 -9.81 4.98
C VAL A 388 12.14 -10.66 5.38
N ALA A 389 11.95 -11.54 6.36
CA ALA A 389 12.92 -12.54 6.77
C ALA A 389 12.18 -13.78 7.27
N ASP A 390 12.62 -14.97 6.86
CA ASP A 390 12.13 -16.27 7.36
C ASP A 390 10.59 -16.41 7.32
N GLY A 391 9.99 -15.99 6.19
CA GLY A 391 8.52 -15.99 6.01
C GLY A 391 7.76 -14.94 6.82
N THR A 392 8.43 -14.19 7.70
CA THR A 392 7.83 -13.13 8.52
C THR A 392 7.93 -11.78 7.83
N VAL A 393 6.81 -11.08 7.69
CA VAL A 393 6.73 -9.69 7.23
C VAL A 393 6.61 -8.75 8.42
N LYS A 394 7.57 -7.82 8.57
CA LYS A 394 7.56 -6.76 9.58
C LYS A 394 7.37 -5.40 8.90
N LEU A 395 6.57 -4.54 9.49
CA LEU A 395 6.32 -3.17 9.03
C LEU A 395 7.12 -2.20 9.90
N ARG A 396 7.86 -1.27 9.28
CA ARG A 396 8.64 -0.28 10.00
C ARG A 396 7.73 0.82 10.57
N GLN A 397 7.97 1.18 11.82
CA GLN A 397 7.33 2.30 12.49
C GLN A 397 8.38 3.16 13.21
N LEU A 398 8.12 4.46 13.29
CA LEU A 398 8.86 5.37 14.16
C LEU A 398 8.11 5.47 15.49
N CYS A 399 8.83 5.31 16.60
CA CYS A 399 8.26 5.30 17.95
C CYS A 399 9.06 6.24 18.87
N ARG A 400 8.41 6.76 19.92
CA ARG A 400 9.11 7.57 20.93
C ARG A 400 9.98 6.65 21.78
N SER A 401 11.30 6.84 21.72
CA SER A 401 12.21 6.28 22.72
C SER A 401 11.94 6.92 24.08
N PRO A 402 12.11 6.20 25.21
CA PRO A 402 12.27 6.84 26.51
C PRO A 402 13.39 7.89 26.45
N PRO A 403 13.28 9.01 27.20
CA PRO A 403 14.34 10.00 27.26
C PRO A 403 15.62 9.37 27.83
N ALA A 404 16.73 9.51 27.10
CA ALA A 404 18.04 9.16 27.63
C ALA A 404 18.35 10.11 28.79
N THR A 405 18.46 9.58 30.01
CA THR A 405 18.83 10.37 31.19
C THR A 405 20.34 10.50 31.29
N PRO A 406 20.87 11.67 31.70
CA PRO A 406 22.29 11.79 32.04
C PRO A 406 22.59 10.87 33.22
N ARG A 407 23.63 10.05 33.10
CA ARG A 407 24.24 9.35 34.23
C ARG A 407 25.60 9.97 34.53
N ALA A 408 25.92 10.06 35.82
CA ALA A 408 26.79 11.10 36.35
C ALA A 408 28.30 10.94 36.08
N ASP A 409 28.71 10.07 35.15
CA ASP A 409 30.11 9.61 35.10
C ASP A 409 30.64 9.20 33.71
N LEU A 410 30.23 9.93 32.65
CA LEU A 410 30.63 9.63 31.27
C LEU A 410 32.16 9.58 31.07
N SER A 411 32.92 10.42 31.79
CA SER A 411 34.39 10.46 31.67
C SER A 411 35.06 9.22 32.26
N GLN A 412 34.68 8.77 33.46
CA GLN A 412 35.28 7.58 34.08
C GLN A 412 34.97 6.30 33.29
N GLN A 413 33.80 6.23 32.65
CA GLN A 413 33.41 5.08 31.84
C GLN A 413 34.12 4.99 30.48
N LEU A 414 34.43 6.14 29.86
CA LEU A 414 35.20 6.21 28.61
C LEU A 414 36.71 6.07 28.84
N GLY A 415 37.20 6.56 29.99
CA GLY A 415 38.62 6.62 30.33
C GLY A 415 39.39 7.71 29.60
N ASP A 416 40.56 8.06 30.14
CA ASP A 416 41.45 9.05 29.54
C ASP A 416 42.11 8.52 28.26
N GLY A 417 41.80 9.13 27.12
CA GLY A 417 42.33 8.69 25.84
C GLY A 417 42.32 9.76 24.76
N VAL A 418 42.37 9.33 23.50
CA VAL A 418 42.33 10.20 22.32
C VAL A 418 40.91 10.25 21.77
N ILE A 419 40.44 11.44 21.40
CA ILE A 419 39.16 11.62 20.68
C ILE A 419 39.46 11.98 19.23
N VAL A 420 38.85 11.30 18.27
CA VAL A 420 39.00 11.60 16.83
C VAL A 420 37.72 12.22 16.29
N ILE A 421 37.83 13.35 15.61
CA ILE A 421 36.69 14.08 15.03
C ILE A 421 36.91 14.29 13.54
N THR A 422 36.22 13.50 12.72
CA THR A 422 36.25 13.67 11.25
C THR A 422 35.24 14.75 10.82
N GLY A 423 35.61 15.55 9.83
CA GLY A 423 34.88 16.80 9.54
C GLY A 423 35.17 17.89 10.58
N GLY A 424 36.24 17.74 11.38
CA GLY A 424 36.57 18.61 12.51
C GLY A 424 36.79 20.09 12.17
N PHE A 425 36.96 20.42 10.88
CA PHE A 425 37.13 21.80 10.41
C PHE A 425 35.80 22.50 10.11
N GLY A 426 34.69 21.76 9.96
CA GLY A 426 33.35 22.30 9.79
C GLY A 426 32.72 22.72 11.11
N GLY A 427 31.74 23.63 11.08
CA GLY A 427 31.17 24.23 12.30
C GLY A 427 30.59 23.24 13.30
N LEU A 428 29.97 22.15 12.83
CA LEU A 428 29.48 21.08 13.71
C LEU A 428 30.63 20.28 14.34
N GLY A 429 31.69 19.98 13.58
CA GLY A 429 32.89 19.32 14.10
C GLY A 429 33.61 20.16 15.16
N GLN A 430 33.70 21.48 14.96
CA GLN A 430 34.25 22.41 15.94
C GLN A 430 33.38 22.52 17.21
N LEU A 431 32.05 22.55 17.04
CA LEU A 431 31.10 22.54 18.16
C LEU A 431 31.21 21.26 19.00
N VAL A 432 31.34 20.11 18.34
CA VAL A 432 31.57 18.80 19.00
C VAL A 432 32.95 18.75 19.66
N ALA A 433 33.99 19.30 19.03
CA ALA A 433 35.33 19.37 19.63
C ALA A 433 35.33 20.19 20.92
N LYS A 434 34.64 21.34 20.94
CA LYS A 434 34.45 22.14 22.15
C LYS A 434 33.67 21.38 23.22
N TRP A 435 32.54 20.79 22.86
CA TRP A 435 31.75 20.01 23.81
C TRP A 435 32.54 18.83 24.40
N ALA A 436 33.29 18.10 23.57
CA ALA A 436 34.09 16.97 24.00
C ALA A 436 35.20 17.40 24.97
N ALA A 437 35.92 18.49 24.67
CA ALA A 437 36.93 19.05 25.58
C ALA A 437 36.33 19.52 26.92
N ASP A 438 35.08 19.99 26.93
CA ASP A 438 34.40 20.49 28.13
C ASP A 438 33.65 19.37 28.93
N ASN A 439 33.48 18.15 28.39
CA ASN A 439 32.62 17.09 28.98
C ASN A 439 33.25 15.67 29.03
N ILE A 440 34.33 15.41 28.30
CA ILE A 440 35.01 14.11 28.25
C ILE A 440 36.49 14.33 28.59
N SER A 441 36.95 13.70 29.68
CA SER A 441 38.37 13.67 30.02
C SER A 441 39.17 13.00 28.89
N CYS A 442 40.11 13.74 28.31
CA CYS A 442 40.88 13.27 27.16
C CYS A 442 42.29 13.89 27.11
N ASN A 443 43.25 13.08 26.67
CA ASN A 443 44.66 13.46 26.55
C ASN A 443 44.92 14.30 25.29
N LYS A 444 44.11 14.12 24.24
CA LYS A 444 44.24 14.80 22.94
C LYS A 444 42.94 14.72 22.13
N ILE A 445 42.62 15.78 21.39
CA ILE A 445 41.63 15.75 20.31
C ILE A 445 42.35 15.79 18.96
N VAL A 446 41.98 14.88 18.05
CA VAL A 446 42.49 14.81 16.67
C VAL A 446 41.39 15.31 15.72
N LEU A 447 41.60 16.47 15.11
CA LEU A 447 40.69 17.04 14.11
C LEU A 447 41.12 16.61 12.71
N LEU A 448 40.26 15.88 12.00
CA LEU A 448 40.55 15.29 10.70
C LEU A 448 39.64 15.85 9.59
N GLY A 449 40.23 16.20 8.45
CA GLY A 449 39.50 16.63 7.24
C GLY A 449 40.39 16.76 6.01
N ARG A 450 39.80 17.09 4.86
CA ARG A 450 40.50 17.07 3.56
C ARG A 450 41.42 18.26 3.28
N ALA A 451 41.22 19.40 3.95
CA ALA A 451 42.05 20.60 3.81
C ALA A 451 42.01 21.43 5.10
N ALA A 452 43.16 21.95 5.55
CA ALA A 452 43.23 22.78 6.75
C ALA A 452 42.44 24.09 6.57
N SER A 453 41.71 24.50 7.60
CA SER A 453 40.94 25.75 7.60
C SER A 453 41.61 26.83 8.47
N SER A 454 41.62 28.08 7.98
CA SER A 454 42.04 29.24 8.76
C SER A 454 41.15 29.51 9.99
N SER A 455 39.91 28.98 10.00
CA SER A 455 38.97 29.08 11.13
C SER A 455 39.39 28.28 12.37
N LEU A 456 40.45 27.46 12.30
CA LEU A 456 40.98 26.73 13.45
C LEU A 456 41.70 27.64 14.46
N SER A 457 42.24 28.79 14.02
CA SER A 457 43.01 29.69 14.90
C SER A 457 42.17 30.32 16.03
N SER A 458 40.83 30.33 15.91
CA SER A 458 39.89 30.78 16.94
C SER A 458 39.40 29.68 17.88
N LEU A 459 39.74 28.40 17.65
CA LEU A 459 39.21 27.28 18.43
C LEU A 459 40.08 26.99 19.66
N SER A 460 39.90 27.79 20.72
CA SER A 460 40.56 27.55 22.02
C SER A 460 39.89 26.39 22.77
N LEU A 461 40.60 25.26 22.89
CA LEU A 461 40.18 24.08 23.64
C LEU A 461 41.09 23.87 24.87
N GLN A 462 40.54 23.22 25.91
CA GLN A 462 41.26 22.97 27.16
C GLN A 462 42.27 21.80 27.06
N CYS A 463 42.15 20.97 26.02
CA CYS A 463 43.00 19.82 25.76
C CYS A 463 43.87 20.02 24.50
N PRO A 464 45.02 19.34 24.38
CA PRO A 464 45.87 19.41 23.19
C PRO A 464 45.13 18.99 21.91
N VAL A 465 45.31 19.76 20.84
CA VAL A 465 44.72 19.48 19.52
C VAL A 465 45.82 19.08 18.53
N ASP A 466 45.59 17.98 17.80
CA ASP A 466 46.35 17.62 16.61
C ASP A 466 45.45 17.72 15.36
N VAL A 467 46.03 18.14 14.24
CA VAL A 467 45.32 18.45 13.00
C VAL A 467 45.83 17.52 11.90
N ARG A 468 44.96 16.63 11.42
CA ARG A 468 45.28 15.63 10.41
C ARG A 468 44.58 15.92 9.09
N ILE A 469 45.32 15.86 7.99
CA ILE A 469 44.78 15.99 6.65
C ILE A 469 44.64 14.61 6.01
N ALA A 470 43.41 14.17 5.82
CA ALA A 470 43.07 12.89 5.18
C ALA A 470 41.65 12.90 4.64
N ASP A 471 41.39 12.08 3.61
CA ASP A 471 40.02 11.77 3.19
C ASP A 471 39.54 10.49 3.89
N VAL A 472 38.43 10.59 4.62
CA VAL A 472 37.83 9.48 5.36
C VAL A 472 37.26 8.40 4.41
N SER A 473 36.94 8.74 3.16
CA SER A 473 36.54 7.75 2.16
C SER A 473 37.72 6.92 1.61
N ASN A 474 38.95 7.42 1.76
CA ASN A 474 40.16 6.72 1.33
C ASN A 474 40.76 5.91 2.50
N SER A 475 40.59 4.58 2.45
CA SER A 475 41.05 3.68 3.51
C SER A 475 42.54 3.80 3.83
N ALA A 476 43.41 4.05 2.84
CA ALA A 476 44.86 4.13 3.06
C ALA A 476 45.24 5.45 3.75
N SER A 477 44.81 6.58 3.18
CA SER A 477 45.05 7.93 3.73
C SER A 477 44.52 8.06 5.16
N LEU A 478 43.36 7.47 5.46
CA LEU A 478 42.82 7.46 6.82
C LEU A 478 43.67 6.61 7.78
N ILE A 479 44.08 5.40 7.37
CA ILE A 479 44.92 4.51 8.20
C ILE A 479 46.24 5.21 8.54
N ASP A 480 46.93 5.79 7.55
CA ASP A 480 48.20 6.49 7.77
C ASP A 480 48.01 7.63 8.79
N ALA A 481 46.98 8.46 8.61
CA ALA A 481 46.70 9.62 9.44
C ALA A 481 46.37 9.29 10.91
N VAL A 482 45.79 8.13 11.21
CA VAL A 482 45.38 7.73 12.58
C VAL A 482 46.18 6.57 13.18
N SER A 483 47.16 6.03 12.44
CA SER A 483 47.95 4.85 12.80
C SER A 483 48.58 4.92 14.20
N GLU A 484 49.22 6.04 14.55
CA GLU A 484 49.85 6.27 15.86
C GLU A 484 48.85 6.29 17.04
N TYR A 485 47.57 6.52 16.77
CA TYR A 485 46.50 6.59 17.77
C TYR A 485 45.76 5.27 17.95
N ARG A 486 46.05 4.24 17.13
CA ARG A 486 45.37 2.94 17.19
C ARG A 486 45.58 2.30 18.57
N GLY A 487 44.47 1.96 19.24
CA GLY A 487 44.47 1.44 20.62
C GLY A 487 44.48 2.51 21.72
N MET A 488 44.63 3.80 21.38
CA MET A 488 44.52 4.94 22.31
C MET A 488 43.20 5.71 22.18
N VAL A 489 42.47 5.51 21.09
CA VAL A 489 41.21 6.23 20.83
C VAL A 489 40.08 5.65 21.68
N THR A 490 39.41 6.51 22.45
CA THR A 490 38.24 6.15 23.26
C THR A 490 36.93 6.48 22.55
N VAL A 491 36.86 7.62 21.84
CA VAL A 491 35.67 8.05 21.10
C VAL A 491 36.02 8.60 19.71
N VAL A 492 35.18 8.27 18.73
CA VAL A 492 35.24 8.79 17.37
C VAL A 492 33.93 9.51 17.05
N PHE A 493 33.98 10.80 16.74
CA PHE A 493 32.85 11.55 16.21
C PHE A 493 32.97 11.69 14.69
N HIS A 494 32.02 11.13 13.97
CA HIS A 494 31.98 11.20 12.51
C HIS A 494 31.01 12.30 12.05
N CYS A 495 31.54 13.53 11.96
CA CYS A 495 30.83 14.71 11.46
C CYS A 495 31.12 15.01 9.98
N ALA A 496 31.93 14.17 9.31
CA ALA A 496 32.23 14.35 7.89
C ALA A 496 31.01 14.05 7.00
N GLY A 497 30.76 14.94 6.05
CA GLY A 497 29.67 14.81 5.09
C GLY A 497 29.62 16.01 4.16
N VAL A 498 28.98 15.82 3.01
CA VAL A 498 28.58 16.88 2.09
C VAL A 498 27.06 16.83 2.00
N VAL A 499 26.43 17.95 1.68
CA VAL A 499 25.04 17.98 1.26
C VAL A 499 24.98 18.54 -0.15
N GLU A 500 24.47 17.71 -1.05
CA GLU A 500 24.14 18.05 -2.42
C GLU A 500 22.65 17.79 -2.55
N ASP A 501 21.86 18.85 -2.34
CA ASP A 501 20.41 18.81 -2.40
C ASP A 501 19.96 18.88 -3.88
N ALA A 502 19.20 17.87 -4.29
CA ALA A 502 18.55 17.76 -5.57
C ALA A 502 17.26 16.93 -5.42
N VAL A 503 16.19 17.40 -6.07
CA VAL A 503 15.00 16.57 -6.33
C VAL A 503 15.41 15.33 -7.13
N VAL A 504 14.68 14.22 -6.99
CA VAL A 504 15.02 12.94 -7.64
C VAL A 504 15.21 13.09 -9.15
N GLU A 505 14.42 13.96 -9.79
CA GLU A 505 14.52 14.34 -11.22
C GLU A 505 15.89 14.88 -11.64
N ASN A 506 16.61 15.53 -10.72
CA ASN A 506 17.90 16.18 -10.97
C ASN A 506 19.02 15.61 -10.07
N ALA A 507 18.77 14.49 -9.39
CA ALA A 507 19.78 13.83 -8.57
C ALA A 507 20.94 13.32 -9.46
N PRO A 508 22.21 13.51 -9.07
CA PRO A 508 23.34 13.00 -9.83
C PRO A 508 23.28 11.48 -9.93
N SER A 509 23.42 10.95 -11.16
CA SER A 509 23.59 9.53 -11.44
C SER A 509 25.02 9.17 -11.88
N ASP A 510 25.85 10.16 -12.19
CA ASP A 510 27.27 9.96 -12.48
C ASP A 510 28.05 9.52 -11.23
N TYR A 511 29.00 8.61 -11.43
CA TYR A 511 29.82 8.04 -10.37
C TYR A 511 30.67 9.09 -9.62
N GLN A 512 31.30 10.02 -10.34
CA GLN A 512 32.22 10.99 -9.75
C GLN A 512 31.46 12.10 -9.00
N GLU A 513 30.25 12.45 -9.43
CA GLU A 513 29.33 13.29 -8.67
C GLU A 513 28.85 12.58 -7.40
N LEU A 514 28.29 11.37 -7.53
CA LEU A 514 27.82 10.60 -6.38
C LEU A 514 28.94 10.29 -5.37
N TYR A 515 30.14 9.95 -5.82
CA TYR A 515 31.28 9.72 -4.93
C TYR A 515 31.58 10.98 -4.09
N ARG A 516 31.57 12.17 -4.70
CA ARG A 516 31.79 13.44 -3.98
C ARG A 516 30.69 13.71 -2.94
N ALA A 517 29.43 13.40 -3.27
CA ALA A 517 28.29 13.59 -2.39
C ALA A 517 28.24 12.59 -1.21
N VAL A 518 28.43 11.29 -1.48
CA VAL A 518 28.09 10.21 -0.51
C VAL A 518 29.29 9.53 0.14
N ALA A 519 30.46 9.47 -0.50
CA ALA A 519 31.53 8.55 -0.09
C ALA A 519 32.03 8.78 1.35
N ALA A 520 32.03 10.04 1.81
CA ALA A 520 32.41 10.38 3.18
C ALA A 520 31.53 9.68 4.24
N LYS A 521 30.23 9.50 3.96
CA LYS A 521 29.24 8.90 4.87
C LYS A 521 28.99 7.41 4.62
N VAL A 522 29.14 6.96 3.37
CA VAL A 522 28.98 5.56 2.97
C VAL A 522 30.23 4.74 3.32
N LEU A 523 31.41 5.24 2.96
CA LEU A 523 32.69 4.53 3.17
C LEU A 523 33.39 4.93 4.47
N GLY A 524 33.21 6.17 4.93
CA GLY A 524 33.90 6.72 6.10
C GLY A 524 33.74 5.92 7.39
N PRO A 525 32.51 5.55 7.82
CA PRO A 525 32.29 4.73 9.02
C PRO A 525 32.98 3.37 8.95
N VAL A 526 32.93 2.71 7.78
CA VAL A 526 33.58 1.41 7.53
C VAL A 526 35.11 1.55 7.65
N ASN A 527 35.68 2.57 7.01
CA ASN A 527 37.12 2.86 7.05
C ASN A 527 37.60 3.21 8.46
N LEU A 528 36.82 3.97 9.24
CA LEU A 528 37.14 4.32 10.62
C LEU A 528 37.23 3.08 11.52
N VAL A 529 36.23 2.19 11.48
CA VAL A 529 36.24 0.94 12.27
C VAL A 529 37.38 0.01 11.82
N LYS A 530 37.70 -0.04 10.52
CA LYS A 530 38.87 -0.78 10.01
C LYS A 530 40.20 -0.21 10.50
N ALA A 531 40.33 1.12 10.52
CA ALA A 531 41.56 1.83 10.92
C ALA A 531 41.81 1.81 12.44
N LEU A 532 40.77 1.84 13.26
CA LEU A 532 40.87 1.98 14.73
C LEU A 532 40.40 0.75 15.53
N GLY A 533 39.67 -0.20 14.92
CA GLY A 533 39.19 -1.42 15.56
C GLY A 533 37.88 -1.25 16.34
N SER A 534 37.49 -2.25 17.12
CA SER A 534 36.23 -2.26 17.90
C SER A 534 36.32 -1.60 19.29
N GLY A 535 37.51 -1.14 19.70
CA GLY A 535 37.73 -0.51 21.01
C GLY A 535 36.97 0.82 21.22
N PRO A 536 37.04 1.79 20.28
CA PRO A 536 36.38 3.08 20.45
C PRO A 536 34.85 2.99 20.45
N ARG A 537 34.20 4.01 21.00
CA ARG A 537 32.79 4.33 20.75
C ARG A 537 32.67 5.24 19.52
N TYR A 538 31.87 4.85 18.53
CA TYR A 538 31.70 5.61 17.30
C TYR A 538 30.35 6.32 17.30
N VAL A 539 30.35 7.65 17.18
CA VAL A 539 29.14 8.48 17.08
C VAL A 539 29.05 9.06 15.68
N LEU A 540 28.13 8.55 14.87
CA LEU A 540 27.90 8.99 13.49
C LEU A 540 26.84 10.11 13.48
N PHE A 541 27.17 11.25 12.88
CA PHE A 541 26.21 12.33 12.65
C PHE A 541 25.43 12.07 11.38
N SER A 542 24.30 11.38 11.53
CA SER A 542 23.33 11.12 10.46
C SER A 542 22.28 12.25 10.40
N SER A 543 21.17 12.04 9.69
CA SER A 543 20.09 13.02 9.52
C SER A 543 18.72 12.38 9.60
N SER A 544 17.69 13.14 10.02
CA SER A 544 16.30 12.71 9.94
C SER A 544 15.85 12.39 8.49
N SER A 545 16.52 12.97 7.48
CA SER A 545 16.26 12.67 6.07
C SER A 545 16.47 11.21 5.71
N SER A 546 17.45 10.50 6.29
CA SER A 546 17.54 9.04 6.10
C SER A 546 16.44 8.29 6.84
N ALA A 547 15.98 8.79 7.98
CA ALA A 547 14.97 8.13 8.79
C ALA A 547 13.61 8.05 8.07
N PHE A 548 13.24 9.04 7.26
CA PHE A 548 11.91 9.08 6.65
C PHE A 548 11.80 9.76 5.28
N GLY A 549 12.89 10.33 4.75
CA GLY A 549 12.91 11.06 3.49
C GLY A 549 12.58 12.54 3.68
N ASN A 550 13.30 13.40 2.95
CA ASN A 550 12.97 14.82 2.79
C ASN A 550 12.95 15.15 1.29
N PRO A 551 12.03 16.02 0.82
CA PRO A 551 12.03 16.48 -0.56
C PRO A 551 13.32 17.22 -0.92
N GLY A 552 13.90 16.94 -2.08
CA GLY A 552 15.13 17.57 -2.55
C GLY A 552 16.40 17.04 -1.88
N GLN A 553 16.31 16.01 -1.01
CA GLN A 553 17.47 15.50 -0.27
C GLN A 553 17.79 14.03 -0.58
N SER A 554 17.42 13.56 -1.78
CA SER A 554 17.45 12.13 -2.14
C SER A 554 18.82 11.46 -1.98
N VAL A 555 19.89 12.08 -2.48
CA VAL A 555 21.28 11.60 -2.36
C VAL A 555 21.80 11.75 -0.93
N TYR A 556 21.42 12.82 -0.22
CA TYR A 556 21.82 13.01 1.18
C TYR A 556 21.16 11.99 2.12
N ALA A 557 19.87 11.69 1.92
CA ALA A 557 19.14 10.64 2.63
C ALA A 557 19.75 9.25 2.37
N ALA A 558 20.18 8.98 1.12
CA ALA A 558 20.91 7.77 0.76
C ALA A 558 22.23 7.63 1.54
N ALA A 559 23.07 8.66 1.52
CA ALA A 559 24.36 8.67 2.20
C ALA A 559 24.23 8.44 3.72
N ASN A 560 23.25 9.06 4.36
CA ASN A 560 22.96 8.90 5.79
C ASN A 560 22.36 7.51 6.12
N SER A 561 21.49 6.97 5.26
CA SER A 561 20.89 5.63 5.44
C SER A 561 21.94 4.53 5.46
N ALA A 562 23.03 4.68 4.69
CA ALA A 562 24.16 3.76 4.74
C ALA A 562 24.93 3.80 6.07
N SER A 563 25.13 5.00 6.64
CA SER A 563 25.72 5.15 7.98
C SER A 563 24.84 4.53 9.08
N ASP A 564 23.52 4.70 8.97
CA ASP A 564 22.55 4.15 9.94
C ASP A 564 22.51 2.62 9.90
N TYR A 565 22.48 2.05 8.70
CA TYR A 565 22.51 0.59 8.51
C TYR A 565 23.84 0.01 9.01
N PHE A 566 24.97 0.70 8.79
CA PHE A 566 26.26 0.29 9.34
C PHE A 566 26.23 0.28 10.88
N ALA A 567 25.63 1.29 11.52
CA ALA A 567 25.49 1.31 12.98
C ALA A 567 24.62 0.15 13.52
N GLU A 568 23.54 -0.21 12.81
CA GLU A 568 22.68 -1.35 13.16
C GLU A 568 23.38 -2.71 13.00
N LYS A 569 24.31 -2.87 12.05
CA LYS A 569 24.95 -4.16 11.71
C LYS A 569 26.40 -4.32 12.20
N SER A 570 27.09 -3.24 12.59
CA SER A 570 28.49 -3.31 13.03
C SER A 570 28.66 -4.13 14.31
N SER A 571 29.76 -4.87 14.43
CA SER A 571 30.17 -5.52 15.68
C SER A 571 30.82 -4.56 16.68
N ALA A 572 31.31 -3.40 16.22
CA ALA A 572 31.80 -2.34 17.09
C ALA A 572 30.63 -1.54 17.71
N ASP A 573 30.90 -0.80 18.79
CA ASP A 573 29.90 0.06 19.41
C ASP A 573 29.74 1.37 18.64
N VAL A 574 28.84 1.32 17.66
CA VAL A 574 28.47 2.42 16.79
C VAL A 574 27.07 2.92 17.14
N LEU A 575 26.93 4.23 17.32
CA LEU A 575 25.68 4.97 17.48
C LEU A 575 25.53 5.94 16.31
N SER A 576 24.47 5.78 15.52
CA SER A 576 24.06 6.77 14.53
C SER A 576 22.96 7.66 15.08
N ILE A 577 23.17 8.98 15.06
CA ILE A 577 22.17 9.97 15.49
C ILE A 577 21.60 10.66 14.26
N GLN A 578 20.33 10.40 13.96
CA GLN A 578 19.57 10.95 12.84
C GLN A 578 19.02 12.33 13.24
N TRP A 579 19.83 13.37 13.05
CA TRP A 579 19.51 14.74 13.47
C TRP A 579 18.46 15.43 12.58
N GLY A 580 17.47 16.05 13.21
CA GLY A 580 16.61 17.08 12.60
C GLY A 580 17.35 18.41 12.37
N GLY A 581 16.63 19.45 11.95
CA GLY A 581 17.24 20.75 11.67
C GLY A 581 17.91 21.38 12.90
N TRP A 582 19.13 21.89 12.75
CA TRP A 582 19.83 22.69 13.77
C TRP A 582 19.70 24.19 13.48
N SER A 583 19.76 25.04 14.51
CA SER A 583 19.53 26.48 14.36
C SER A 583 20.64 27.21 13.58
N LYS A 584 20.27 28.34 12.95
CA LYS A 584 21.17 29.18 12.13
C LYS A 584 22.34 29.81 12.90
N SER A 585 22.37 29.65 14.23
CA SER A 585 23.44 30.18 15.11
C SER A 585 24.75 29.40 15.00
N ILE A 586 24.74 28.19 14.43
CA ILE A 586 25.96 27.42 14.16
C ILE A 586 26.56 27.92 12.84
N ALA A 587 27.77 28.50 12.92
CA ALA A 587 28.53 28.94 11.76
C ALA A 587 28.72 27.79 10.76
N SER A 588 28.47 28.06 9.47
CA SER A 588 28.52 27.06 8.39
C SER A 588 27.59 25.85 8.56
N SER A 589 26.56 25.93 9.42
CA SER A 589 25.47 24.94 9.42
C SER A 589 24.66 25.00 8.12
N MET A 590 23.94 23.92 7.81
CA MET A 590 23.06 23.85 6.63
C MET A 590 21.98 24.93 6.65
N SER A 591 21.33 25.15 7.79
CA SER A 591 20.29 26.16 7.94
C SER A 591 20.81 27.58 7.81
N ALA A 592 22.05 27.85 8.25
CA ALA A 592 22.71 29.14 8.02
C ALA A 592 23.14 29.30 6.55
N LYS A 593 23.83 28.30 5.98
CA LYS A 593 24.42 28.35 4.63
C LYS A 593 23.37 28.51 3.52
N TYR A 594 22.23 27.86 3.65
CA TYR A 594 21.14 27.87 2.67
C TYR A 594 19.88 28.60 3.16
N ASN A 595 19.98 29.35 4.27
CA ASN A 595 18.88 30.12 4.87
C ASN A 595 17.60 29.31 5.18
N ILE A 596 17.70 27.99 5.33
CA ILE A 596 16.58 27.05 5.53
C ILE A 596 15.77 27.43 6.77
N ASN A 597 14.45 27.44 6.68
CA ASN A 597 13.54 27.61 7.81
C ASN A 597 12.97 26.26 8.26
N PRO A 598 12.57 26.08 9.54
CA PRO A 598 11.96 24.84 9.98
C PRO A 598 10.63 24.60 9.27
N THR A 599 10.30 23.31 9.07
CA THR A 599 9.00 22.87 8.55
C THR A 599 7.89 23.27 9.54
N ALA A 600 6.65 23.48 9.08
CA ALA A 600 5.55 23.76 10.01
C ALA A 600 5.40 22.61 11.03
N GLY A 601 5.29 22.91 12.33
CA GLY A 601 5.28 21.89 13.39
C GLY A 601 6.65 21.33 13.79
N GLU A 602 7.73 21.72 13.11
CA GLU A 602 9.13 21.53 13.51
C GLU A 602 9.70 22.80 14.16
N HIS A 603 10.64 22.62 15.08
CA HIS A 603 11.54 23.65 15.55
C HIS A 603 12.98 23.19 15.35
N PHE A 604 13.88 24.12 15.03
CA PHE A 604 15.29 23.79 14.97
C PHE A 604 15.90 23.59 16.36
N LEU A 605 16.70 22.53 16.50
CA LEU A 605 17.49 22.24 17.69
C LEU A 605 18.51 23.35 17.95
N GLN A 606 18.55 23.84 19.19
CA GLN A 606 19.60 24.73 19.63
C GLN A 606 20.90 23.97 19.89
N PRO A 607 22.08 24.62 19.76
CA PRO A 607 23.37 23.94 19.90
C PRO A 607 23.50 23.17 21.22
N ARG A 608 23.03 23.79 22.32
CA ARG A 608 23.02 23.21 23.66
C ARG A 608 22.13 21.98 23.77
N GLU A 609 20.95 22.00 23.15
CA GLU A 609 19.97 20.90 23.19
C GLU A 609 20.49 19.68 22.44
N GLY A 610 21.02 19.89 21.22
CA GLY A 610 21.61 18.83 20.41
C GLY A 610 22.82 18.20 21.10
N LEU A 611 23.75 19.01 21.61
CA LEU A 611 24.91 18.51 22.35
C LEU A 611 24.52 17.74 23.64
N GLN A 612 23.52 18.21 24.39
CA GLN A 612 23.02 17.52 25.57
C GLN A 612 22.38 16.17 25.20
N ALA A 613 21.58 16.12 24.13
CA ALA A 613 21.01 14.87 23.63
C ALA A 613 22.11 13.88 23.18
N MET A 614 23.16 14.36 22.50
CA MET A 614 24.31 13.53 22.12
C MET A 614 25.01 12.94 23.36
N GLY A 615 25.29 13.76 24.38
CA GLY A 615 25.92 13.30 25.62
C GLY A 615 25.12 12.20 26.34
N ASN A 616 23.80 12.39 26.45
CA ASN A 616 22.91 11.41 27.07
C ASN A 616 22.84 10.09 26.27
N LEU A 617 22.83 10.17 24.94
CA LEU A 617 22.84 8.99 24.06
C LEU A 617 24.19 8.24 24.11
N LEU A 618 25.32 8.98 24.17
CA LEU A 618 26.65 8.38 24.33
C LEU A 618 26.79 7.68 25.69
N SER A 619 26.31 8.29 26.78
CA SER A 619 26.25 7.63 28.09
C SER A 619 25.37 6.37 28.04
N SER A 620 24.22 6.42 27.36
CA SER A 620 23.33 5.26 27.18
C SER A 620 23.95 4.14 26.32
N LEU A 621 24.85 4.47 25.39
CA LEU A 621 25.63 3.50 24.61
C LEU A 621 26.66 2.78 25.50
N VAL A 622 27.40 3.55 26.29
CA VAL A 622 28.47 3.02 27.16
C VAL A 622 27.91 2.10 28.25
N ASP A 623 26.74 2.44 28.80
CA ASP A 623 26.00 1.60 29.76
C ASP A 623 25.27 0.38 29.15
N GLY A 624 25.27 0.21 27.82
CA GLY A 624 24.56 -0.88 27.15
C GLY A 624 23.02 -0.80 27.27
N HIS A 625 22.47 0.37 27.54
CA HIS A 625 21.01 0.58 27.72
C HIS A 625 20.30 1.13 26.47
N LEU A 626 21.02 1.45 25.39
CA LEU A 626 20.41 1.82 24.12
C LEU A 626 19.59 0.66 23.53
N LYS A 627 18.29 0.90 23.32
CA LYS A 627 17.38 -0.04 22.63
C LYS A 627 17.63 -0.13 21.12
N SER A 628 18.31 0.86 20.55
CA SER A 628 18.64 0.95 19.12
C SER A 628 19.97 1.67 18.98
N ARG A 629 20.78 1.23 18.01
CA ARG A 629 22.02 1.91 17.60
C ARG A 629 21.79 3.04 16.59
N SER A 630 20.57 3.19 16.07
CA SER A 630 20.16 4.32 15.21
C SER A 630 18.97 5.04 15.86
N VAL A 631 19.11 6.34 16.13
CA VAL A 631 18.16 7.14 16.94
C VAL A 631 17.87 8.50 16.28
N VAL A 632 16.60 8.82 16.06
CA VAL A 632 16.16 10.16 15.61
C VAL A 632 16.16 11.14 16.77
N VAL A 633 16.79 12.30 16.56
CA VAL A 633 16.70 13.46 17.48
C VAL A 633 16.25 14.67 16.67
N ALA A 634 14.98 15.04 16.83
CA ALA A 634 14.35 16.19 16.18
C ALA A 634 13.30 16.81 17.11
N ASN A 635 13.12 18.14 17.03
CA ASN A 635 12.12 18.85 17.83
C ASN A 635 10.86 19.09 16.98
N ILE A 636 10.03 18.05 16.86
CA ILE A 636 8.73 18.11 16.17
C ILE A 636 7.63 18.13 17.24
N SER A 637 7.04 19.31 17.43
CA SER A 637 5.98 19.58 18.40
C SER A 637 4.61 19.15 17.87
N ASP A 638 4.37 19.34 16.57
CA ASP A 638 3.12 18.97 15.90
C ASP A 638 3.40 18.09 14.67
N TRP A 639 3.22 16.79 14.85
CA TRP A 639 3.36 15.79 13.78
C TRP A 639 2.29 15.89 12.69
N GLN A 640 1.11 16.46 12.96
CA GLN A 640 0.06 16.58 11.95
C GLN A 640 0.39 17.69 10.96
N ASN A 641 0.79 18.87 11.47
CA ASN A 641 1.24 19.97 10.62
C ASN A 641 2.57 19.66 9.93
N TYR A 642 3.50 18.95 10.59
CA TYR A 642 4.76 18.53 10.00
C TYR A 642 4.58 17.63 8.77
N LEU A 643 3.78 16.56 8.89
CA LEU A 643 3.56 15.64 7.77
C LEU A 643 2.89 16.35 6.58
N SER A 644 1.93 17.24 6.86
CA SER A 644 1.27 18.05 5.83
C SER A 644 2.27 18.97 5.09
N ALA A 645 3.07 19.74 5.82
CA ALA A 645 4.01 20.69 5.24
C ALA A 645 5.24 20.03 4.58
N ALA A 646 5.64 18.83 5.01
CA ALA A 646 6.70 18.05 4.40
C ALA A 646 6.25 17.23 3.17
N GLY A 647 4.97 17.23 2.82
CA GLY A 647 4.41 16.39 1.75
C GLY A 647 4.40 14.89 2.08
N LEU A 648 4.60 14.52 3.34
CA LEU A 648 4.74 13.13 3.77
C LEU A 648 3.35 12.47 3.90
N PRO A 649 3.18 11.22 3.42
CA PRO A 649 1.87 10.56 3.44
C PRO A 649 1.39 10.31 4.88
N ARG A 650 0.40 11.10 5.33
CA ARG A 650 -0.25 10.96 6.64
C ARG A 650 -0.81 9.54 6.86
N GLU A 651 -1.25 8.90 5.77
CA GLU A 651 -1.82 7.56 5.78
C GLU A 651 -0.78 6.45 6.03
N ALA A 652 0.52 6.77 5.98
CA ALA A 652 1.59 5.78 6.13
C ALA A 652 1.71 5.31 7.60
N PRO A 653 1.69 3.99 7.87
CA PRO A 653 1.80 3.44 9.23
C PRO A 653 3.10 3.78 9.97
N LEU A 654 4.10 4.35 9.30
CA LEU A 654 5.36 4.81 9.86
C LEU A 654 5.14 5.77 11.05
N TRP A 655 4.12 6.62 10.96
CA TRP A 655 3.85 7.72 11.90
C TRP A 655 2.79 7.39 12.96
N ALA A 656 2.16 6.22 12.89
CA ALA A 656 0.96 5.88 13.66
C ALA A 656 1.15 5.89 15.19
N GLN A 657 2.40 5.88 15.69
CA GLN A 657 2.71 6.01 17.12
C GLN A 657 3.04 7.45 17.57
N LEU A 658 3.19 8.38 16.63
CA LEU A 658 3.64 9.75 16.86
C LEU A 658 2.52 10.79 16.68
N LEU A 659 1.56 10.49 15.79
CA LEU A 659 0.28 11.18 15.73
C LEU A 659 -0.43 11.16 17.10
N PRO A 660 -1.28 12.15 17.40
CA PRO A 660 -2.04 12.20 18.65
C PRO A 660 -2.74 10.87 18.93
N LYS A 661 -2.58 10.36 20.15
CA LYS A 661 -3.38 9.22 20.59
C LYS A 661 -4.85 9.67 20.68
N PRO A 662 -5.79 8.78 20.34
CA PRO A 662 -7.20 8.98 20.68
C PRO A 662 -7.34 9.30 22.17
N GLY A 663 -8.06 10.37 22.50
CA GLY A 663 -8.72 10.47 23.80
C GLY A 663 -9.86 9.43 23.88
N PRO A 664 -10.61 9.38 24.99
CA PRO A 664 -11.89 8.65 25.00
C PRO A 664 -12.90 9.23 23.99
N ASP A 665 -12.62 10.44 23.50
CA ASP A 665 -13.51 11.33 22.75
C ASP A 665 -13.13 11.45 21.26
N TRP A 666 -12.61 10.37 20.69
CA TRP A 666 -12.09 10.37 19.32
C TRP A 666 -12.65 9.18 18.53
N VAL A 667 -13.36 9.48 17.45
CA VAL A 667 -13.82 8.50 16.46
C VAL A 667 -12.96 8.65 15.20
N PRO A 668 -12.30 7.58 14.70
CA PRO A 668 -11.58 7.63 13.45
C PRO A 668 -12.53 7.69 12.25
N SER A 669 -12.17 8.43 11.21
CA SER A 669 -12.77 8.29 9.86
C SER A 669 -12.23 7.07 9.10
N ILE A 670 -12.93 6.58 8.06
CA ILE A 670 -12.50 5.40 7.26
C ILE A 670 -11.04 5.51 6.81
N GLY A 671 -10.62 6.69 6.33
CA GLY A 671 -9.23 6.93 5.93
C GLY A 671 -8.25 6.75 7.09
N GLN A 672 -8.56 7.31 8.26
CA GLN A 672 -7.75 7.16 9.47
C GLN A 672 -7.74 5.73 10.03
N VAL A 673 -8.83 4.96 9.90
CA VAL A 673 -8.85 3.54 10.25
C VAL A 673 -7.96 2.73 9.29
N ALA A 674 -8.05 3.00 7.99
CA ALA A 674 -7.21 2.36 6.97
C ALA A 674 -5.73 2.72 7.14
N ALA A 675 -5.40 3.95 7.53
CA ALA A 675 -4.05 4.40 7.83
C ALA A 675 -3.48 3.79 9.12
N ASN A 676 -4.26 3.81 10.20
CA ASN A 676 -3.77 3.48 11.53
C ASN A 676 -3.84 1.97 11.79
N CYS A 677 -2.67 1.31 11.74
CA CYS A 677 -2.54 -0.13 11.96
C CYS A 677 -3.10 -0.64 13.30
N ARG A 678 -3.26 0.22 14.32
CA ARG A 678 -3.86 -0.15 15.62
C ARG A 678 -5.38 -0.18 15.62
N LEU A 679 -6.01 0.36 14.57
CA LEU A 679 -7.46 0.53 14.45
C LEU A 679 -8.03 -0.18 13.23
N ARG A 680 -7.20 -0.64 12.28
CA ARG A 680 -7.62 -1.42 11.09
C ARG A 680 -8.63 -2.53 11.38
N TRP A 681 -8.55 -3.17 12.54
CA TRP A 681 -9.54 -4.15 12.99
C TRP A 681 -10.98 -3.61 12.99
N MET A 682 -11.20 -2.32 13.24
CA MET A 682 -12.53 -1.70 13.19
C MET A 682 -13.17 -1.75 11.79
N ILE A 683 -12.40 -1.87 10.69
CA ILE A 683 -12.97 -2.06 9.34
C ILE A 683 -13.76 -3.37 9.26
N ASP A 684 -13.34 -4.38 10.04
CA ASP A 684 -14.05 -5.65 10.16
C ASP A 684 -15.36 -5.53 10.97
N HIS A 685 -15.67 -4.38 11.56
CA HIS A 685 -16.96 -4.10 12.20
C HIS A 685 -17.88 -3.34 11.23
N ALA A 686 -18.27 -4.02 10.15
CA ALA A 686 -19.08 -3.47 9.08
C ALA A 686 -20.54 -3.93 9.14
N THR A 687 -21.42 -3.06 8.67
CA THR A 687 -22.83 -3.34 8.34
C THR A 687 -23.07 -2.96 6.87
N GLU A 688 -24.24 -3.29 6.31
CA GLU A 688 -24.59 -2.87 4.93
C GLU A 688 -24.48 -1.36 4.67
N GLY A 689 -24.61 -0.52 5.71
CA GLY A 689 -24.45 0.94 5.60
C GLY A 689 -23.02 1.46 5.70
N GLY A 690 -22.02 0.60 5.98
CA GLY A 690 -20.63 0.98 6.22
C GLY A 690 -20.06 0.54 7.58
N VAL A 691 -18.90 1.10 7.93
CA VAL A 691 -18.16 0.77 9.16
C VAL A 691 -18.82 1.45 10.37
N VAL A 692 -19.03 0.68 11.43
CA VAL A 692 -19.67 1.11 12.69
C VAL A 692 -18.68 0.97 13.84
N VAL A 693 -18.69 1.90 14.80
CA VAL A 693 -17.92 1.74 16.04
C VAL A 693 -18.56 0.66 16.91
N PRO A 694 -17.84 -0.40 17.33
CA PRO A 694 -18.38 -1.42 18.23
C PRO A 694 -18.83 -0.82 19.57
N ALA A 695 -19.99 -1.27 20.08
CA ALA A 695 -20.48 -0.84 21.40
C ALA A 695 -19.47 -1.17 22.52
N THR A 696 -18.75 -2.28 22.37
CA THR A 696 -17.66 -2.69 23.28
C THR A 696 -16.47 -1.74 23.23
N ALA A 697 -16.12 -1.17 22.06
CA ALA A 697 -15.07 -0.17 21.97
C ALA A 697 -15.45 1.11 22.74
N MET A 698 -16.71 1.54 22.62
CA MET A 698 -17.23 2.70 23.37
C MET A 698 -17.20 2.47 24.89
N ILE A 699 -17.60 1.28 25.36
CA ILE A 699 -17.50 0.89 26.78
C ILE A 699 -16.05 1.00 27.27
N LEU A 700 -15.10 0.49 26.48
CA LEU A 700 -13.68 0.49 26.80
C LEU A 700 -13.05 1.90 26.79
N TRP A 701 -13.56 2.82 25.97
CA TRP A 701 -13.19 4.23 25.99
C TRP A 701 -13.72 4.93 27.25
N LEU A 702 -15.00 4.74 27.59
CA LEU A 702 -15.63 5.33 28.78
C LEU A 702 -14.94 4.96 30.10
N ILE A 703 -14.42 3.73 30.21
CA ILE A 703 -13.68 3.26 31.40
C ILE A 703 -12.17 3.61 31.39
N GLY A 704 -11.66 4.30 30.36
CA GLY A 704 -10.26 4.75 30.31
C GLY A 704 -9.23 3.62 30.22
N TYR A 705 -9.48 2.67 29.31
CA TYR A 705 -8.66 1.52 28.93
C TYR A 705 -7.18 1.45 29.42
N PRO A 706 -6.82 0.37 30.12
CA PRO A 706 -7.19 0.09 31.49
C PRO A 706 -6.15 0.70 32.46
N ARG A 707 -6.60 1.58 33.37
CA ARG A 707 -5.81 2.04 34.53
C ARG A 707 -6.43 1.69 35.89
N ALA A 708 -7.54 0.97 35.91
CA ALA A 708 -8.16 0.43 37.11
C ALA A 708 -8.46 -1.06 36.93
N SER A 709 -7.99 -1.88 37.85
CA SER A 709 -8.12 -3.35 37.86
C SER A 709 -9.45 -3.86 38.43
N THR A 710 -10.34 -2.96 38.84
CA THR A 710 -11.72 -3.24 39.27
C THR A 710 -12.61 -2.04 38.93
N GLY A 711 -13.81 -2.28 38.40
CA GLY A 711 -14.73 -1.19 38.02
C GLY A 711 -15.96 -1.65 37.24
N GLY A 712 -16.84 -0.71 36.88
CA GLY A 712 -18.03 -1.02 36.08
C GLY A 712 -18.87 0.19 35.71
N LEU A 713 -19.83 -0.03 34.80
CA LEU A 713 -20.82 0.94 34.34
C LEU A 713 -22.22 0.41 34.70
N GLU A 714 -23.08 1.25 35.29
CA GLU A 714 -24.51 0.94 35.50
C GLU A 714 -25.35 1.71 34.45
N GLN A 715 -26.46 1.12 33.98
CA GLN A 715 -27.45 1.74 33.08
C GLN A 715 -26.91 2.32 31.75
N VAL A 716 -26.01 1.60 31.08
CA VAL A 716 -25.49 2.00 29.75
C VAL A 716 -26.62 1.97 28.72
N ALA A 717 -26.84 3.07 27.98
CA ALA A 717 -27.88 3.16 26.97
C ALA A 717 -27.37 3.76 25.64
N PHE A 718 -27.52 3.00 24.56
CA PHE A 718 -27.09 3.39 23.22
C PHE A 718 -28.24 4.09 22.48
N HIS A 719 -28.02 5.37 22.20
CA HIS A 719 -29.04 6.25 21.63
C HIS A 719 -28.93 6.39 20.10
N LYS A 720 -27.72 6.21 19.55
CA LYS A 720 -27.42 6.21 18.11
C LYS A 720 -26.32 5.20 17.82
N VAL A 721 -26.36 4.62 16.62
CA VAL A 721 -25.22 3.91 16.02
C VAL A 721 -24.20 4.97 15.57
N LEU A 722 -22.93 4.78 15.92
CA LEU A 722 -21.83 5.66 15.49
C LEU A 722 -21.20 5.10 14.21
N TRP A 723 -21.49 5.76 13.10
CA TRP A 723 -20.88 5.47 11.80
C TRP A 723 -19.50 6.09 11.70
N VAL A 724 -18.60 5.40 11.01
CA VAL A 724 -17.26 5.88 10.69
C VAL A 724 -17.30 6.52 9.30
N ASP A 725 -17.49 7.84 9.26
CA ASP A 725 -17.58 8.64 8.03
C ASP A 725 -16.27 9.38 7.70
N LYS A 726 -16.12 9.85 6.46
CA LYS A 726 -15.00 10.74 6.08
C LYS A 726 -15.17 12.14 6.71
N GLY A 727 -14.19 12.55 7.52
CA GLY A 727 -14.05 13.94 7.98
C GLY A 727 -14.92 14.37 9.17
N GLN A 728 -15.71 13.48 9.78
CA GLN A 728 -16.42 13.80 11.01
C GLN A 728 -15.47 13.82 12.21
N HIS A 729 -15.54 14.91 12.99
CA HIS A 729 -15.00 14.98 14.34
C HIS A 729 -16.18 14.90 15.32
N ILE A 730 -16.25 13.82 16.10
CA ILE A 730 -17.20 13.67 17.20
C ILE A 730 -16.42 13.84 18.48
N GLU A 731 -16.67 14.93 19.20
CA GLU A 731 -16.10 15.22 20.51
C GLU A 731 -17.13 14.86 21.59
N THR A 732 -16.81 13.92 22.47
CA THR A 732 -17.53 13.74 23.74
C THR A 732 -16.89 14.60 24.81
N THR A 733 -17.46 15.77 25.08
CA THR A 733 -17.01 16.58 26.22
C THR A 733 -17.56 15.97 27.52
N ARG A 734 -16.67 15.68 28.48
CA ARG A 734 -17.10 15.35 29.85
C ARG A 734 -17.69 16.59 30.51
N GLY A 735 -19.02 16.72 30.50
CA GLY A 735 -19.73 17.87 31.08
C GLY A 735 -19.45 18.07 32.57
N GLU A 736 -19.46 19.34 33.02
CA GLU A 736 -19.44 19.67 34.45
C GLU A 736 -20.68 19.11 35.16
N VAL A 737 -20.51 18.61 36.38
CA VAL A 737 -21.64 18.17 37.23
C VAL A 737 -22.26 19.39 37.91
N ARG A 738 -23.57 19.62 37.71
CA ARG A 738 -24.36 20.60 38.49
C ARG A 738 -25.68 19.99 38.94
N ASP A 739 -26.09 20.30 40.17
CA ASP A 739 -27.35 19.93 40.81
C ASP A 739 -27.87 18.50 40.56
N GLY A 740 -26.95 17.54 40.58
CA GLY A 740 -27.25 16.11 40.45
C GLY A 740 -27.42 15.59 39.02
N GLU A 741 -27.67 16.45 38.03
CA GLU A 741 -27.89 16.04 36.63
C GLU A 741 -27.25 16.98 35.60
N ILE A 742 -26.05 16.63 35.14
CA ILE A 742 -25.57 16.94 33.78
C ILE A 742 -24.86 15.69 33.25
N VAL A 743 -25.20 15.28 32.01
CA VAL A 743 -24.88 13.95 31.48
C VAL A 743 -24.48 14.03 30.00
N TYR A 744 -23.25 13.61 29.71
CA TYR A 744 -22.93 12.71 28.58
C TYR A 744 -22.22 11.45 29.09
N ALA A 745 -22.71 10.93 30.21
CA ALA A 745 -22.54 9.58 30.76
C ALA A 745 -23.45 9.51 32.00
N SER A 746 -24.57 8.78 31.94
CA SER A 746 -25.51 8.67 33.07
C SER A 746 -25.32 7.32 33.76
N ALA A 747 -25.09 7.37 35.06
CA ALA A 747 -25.18 6.22 35.94
C ALA A 747 -25.62 6.69 37.33
N THR A 748 -26.86 6.38 37.72
CA THR A 748 -27.36 6.58 39.09
C THR A 748 -28.26 5.41 39.53
N ARG A 749 -27.84 4.79 40.64
CA ARG A 749 -28.59 3.81 41.47
C ARG A 749 -30.01 4.30 41.82
N LYS A 750 -31.00 3.51 42.26
CA LYS A 750 -31.09 2.20 42.97
C LYS A 750 -32.56 1.71 42.79
N GLU A 751 -32.99 0.44 42.79
CA GLU A 751 -32.41 -0.90 42.93
C GLU A 751 -33.05 -1.86 41.90
N SER A 752 -32.46 -3.05 41.70
CA SER A 752 -33.17 -4.21 41.14
C SER A 752 -32.54 -5.51 41.66
N LYS A 753 -33.33 -6.59 41.76
CA LYS A 753 -32.88 -7.88 42.30
C LYS A 753 -31.66 -8.40 41.54
N ARG A 754 -30.50 -8.49 42.22
CA ARG A 754 -29.26 -9.02 41.66
C ARG A 754 -29.39 -10.50 41.28
N VAL A 755 -29.13 -10.82 40.02
CA VAL A 755 -28.51 -12.10 39.64
C VAL A 755 -27.01 -11.84 39.65
N GLY A 756 -26.38 -11.89 40.83
CA GLY A 756 -24.99 -11.45 40.97
C GLY A 756 -23.99 -12.35 40.21
N PRO A 757 -22.74 -11.90 39.98
CA PRO A 757 -21.71 -12.68 39.27
C PRO A 757 -21.51 -14.08 39.88
N ASN A 758 -21.61 -14.20 41.21
CA ASN A 758 -21.60 -15.47 41.93
C ASN A 758 -22.67 -16.48 41.47
N TYR A 759 -23.82 -16.05 40.93
CA TYR A 759 -24.87 -16.95 40.45
C TYR A 759 -24.53 -17.56 39.08
N VAL A 760 -23.90 -16.79 38.19
CA VAL A 760 -23.47 -17.29 36.86
C VAL A 760 -22.12 -18.01 36.95
N ARG A 761 -21.19 -17.55 37.80
CA ARG A 761 -19.98 -18.30 38.17
C ARG A 761 -20.33 -19.64 38.86
N ARG A 762 -21.42 -19.67 39.63
CA ARG A 762 -22.01 -20.91 40.16
C ARG A 762 -22.67 -21.76 39.08
N ALA A 763 -23.29 -21.17 38.05
CA ALA A 763 -23.78 -21.93 36.90
C ALA A 763 -22.62 -22.56 36.10
N LEU A 764 -21.50 -21.85 35.92
CA LEU A 764 -20.25 -22.39 35.35
C LEU A 764 -19.75 -23.61 36.15
N THR A 765 -19.54 -23.45 37.45
CA THR A 765 -19.02 -24.53 38.33
C THR A 765 -20.02 -25.67 38.57
N GLU A 766 -21.33 -25.42 38.60
CA GLU A 766 -22.34 -26.50 38.59
C GLU A 766 -22.41 -27.18 37.21
N SER A 767 -22.30 -26.46 36.09
CA SER A 767 -22.34 -27.06 34.75
C SER A 767 -21.15 -27.98 34.47
N SER A 768 -19.96 -27.68 35.01
CA SER A 768 -18.79 -28.55 34.91
C SER A 768 -18.87 -29.79 35.82
N SER A 769 -19.85 -29.87 36.73
CA SER A 769 -19.98 -30.95 37.72
C SER A 769 -21.30 -31.75 37.63
N ARG A 770 -22.28 -31.32 36.83
CA ARG A 770 -23.56 -32.03 36.63
C ARG A 770 -23.48 -33.13 35.57
N SER A 771 -23.14 -34.34 36.02
CA SER A 771 -23.42 -35.56 35.25
C SER A 771 -24.93 -35.85 35.25
N GLY A 772 -25.66 -35.32 34.25
CA GLY A 772 -27.10 -35.58 34.10
C GLY A 772 -27.82 -34.72 33.06
N ASP A 773 -27.34 -33.50 32.81
CA ASP A 773 -27.99 -32.56 31.89
C ASP A 773 -27.55 -32.81 30.43
N SER A 774 -28.50 -32.91 29.49
CA SER A 774 -28.21 -33.23 28.09
C SER A 774 -27.75 -31.99 27.31
N TRP A 775 -26.44 -31.73 27.33
CA TRP A 775 -25.82 -30.70 26.50
C TRP A 775 -25.80 -31.10 25.02
N THR A 776 -26.26 -30.20 24.16
CA THR A 776 -26.22 -30.37 22.70
C THR A 776 -25.14 -29.46 22.13
N GLU A 777 -24.23 -30.01 21.32
CA GLU A 777 -23.31 -29.22 20.49
C GLU A 777 -24.10 -28.35 19.51
N VAL A 778 -23.66 -27.12 19.31
CA VAL A 778 -24.27 -26.16 18.38
C VAL A 778 -23.30 -25.95 17.23
N ASP A 779 -23.77 -26.13 15.99
CA ASP A 779 -22.96 -25.81 14.82
C ASP A 779 -22.80 -24.28 14.72
N VAL A 780 -21.55 -23.86 14.53
CA VAL A 780 -21.14 -22.45 14.46
C VAL A 780 -20.48 -22.12 13.11
N ALA A 781 -20.36 -23.09 12.19
CA ALA A 781 -19.73 -22.89 10.89
C ALA A 781 -20.42 -21.76 10.08
N ASP A 782 -21.75 -21.79 10.02
CA ASP A 782 -22.57 -20.81 9.30
C ASP A 782 -23.02 -19.62 10.17
N LEU A 783 -22.56 -19.51 11.43
CA LEU A 783 -22.95 -18.43 12.36
C LEU A 783 -22.75 -17.04 11.74
N TYR A 784 -21.57 -16.82 11.16
CA TYR A 784 -21.20 -15.54 10.56
C TYR A 784 -21.84 -15.30 9.19
N GLN A 785 -22.37 -16.35 8.53
CA GLN A 785 -23.21 -16.17 7.35
C GLN A 785 -24.59 -15.65 7.76
N HIS A 786 -25.20 -16.21 8.80
CA HIS A 786 -26.47 -15.70 9.34
C HIS A 786 -26.40 -14.24 9.82
N PHE A 787 -25.27 -13.80 10.40
CA PHE A 787 -25.03 -12.37 10.68
C PHE A 787 -24.92 -11.54 9.39
N ALA A 788 -24.20 -12.02 8.38
CA ALA A 788 -24.09 -11.33 7.09
C ALA A 788 -25.45 -11.18 6.39
N ASP A 789 -26.26 -12.25 6.38
CA ASP A 789 -27.62 -12.28 5.81
C ASP A 789 -28.59 -11.35 6.58
N ALA A 790 -28.29 -11.04 7.85
CA ALA A 790 -29.00 -10.07 8.68
C ALA A 790 -28.44 -8.63 8.57
N GLY A 791 -27.49 -8.38 7.66
CA GLY A 791 -26.90 -7.07 7.37
C GLY A 791 -25.62 -6.72 8.15
N PHE A 792 -25.01 -7.69 8.84
CA PHE A 792 -23.79 -7.55 9.64
C PHE A 792 -22.65 -8.46 9.12
N PRO A 793 -22.01 -8.14 7.99
CA PRO A 793 -20.90 -8.90 7.44
C PRO A 793 -19.59 -8.66 8.22
N TYR A 794 -19.54 -9.10 9.49
CA TYR A 794 -18.35 -9.05 10.33
C TYR A 794 -17.11 -9.61 9.61
N GLY A 795 -15.99 -8.91 9.66
CA GLY A 795 -14.71 -9.34 9.10
C GLY A 795 -13.86 -10.17 10.09
N PRO A 796 -12.66 -10.63 9.67
CA PRO A 796 -11.86 -11.61 10.41
C PRO A 796 -11.55 -11.24 11.87
N SER A 797 -11.37 -9.96 12.21
CA SER A 797 -11.08 -9.53 13.58
C SER A 797 -12.20 -9.81 14.59
N PHE A 798 -13.44 -10.00 14.11
CA PHE A 798 -14.63 -10.29 14.94
C PHE A 798 -15.12 -11.74 14.80
N ARG A 799 -14.58 -12.52 13.85
CA ARG A 799 -14.95 -13.94 13.64
C ARG A 799 -14.18 -14.87 14.57
N LEU A 800 -14.36 -14.69 15.88
CA LEU A 800 -13.54 -15.32 16.91
C LEU A 800 -14.22 -16.50 17.64
N LEU A 801 -15.54 -16.69 17.52
CA LEU A 801 -16.24 -17.79 18.17
C LEU A 801 -15.84 -19.15 17.55
N ARG A 802 -15.44 -20.11 18.41
CA ARG A 802 -14.83 -21.40 18.01
C ARG A 802 -15.75 -22.60 18.14
N SER A 803 -16.46 -22.71 19.26
CA SER A 803 -17.43 -23.78 19.52
C SER A 803 -18.47 -23.30 20.53
N ALA A 804 -19.64 -23.95 20.54
CA ALA A 804 -20.69 -23.65 21.49
C ALA A 804 -21.54 -24.88 21.84
N LYS A 805 -21.98 -24.95 23.08
CA LYS A 805 -22.87 -25.98 23.63
C LYS A 805 -24.10 -25.32 24.25
N ARG A 806 -25.26 -25.98 24.16
CA ARG A 806 -26.54 -25.46 24.66
C ARG A 806 -27.22 -26.47 25.59
N CYS A 807 -27.76 -25.97 26.70
CA CYS A 807 -28.63 -26.71 27.61
C CYS A 807 -29.59 -25.73 28.32
N GLU A 808 -30.86 -26.10 28.52
CA GLU A 808 -31.89 -25.35 29.30
C GLU A 808 -31.89 -23.81 29.16
N GLY A 809 -31.72 -23.27 27.95
CA GLY A 809 -31.74 -21.81 27.71
C GLY A 809 -30.44 -21.07 28.09
N ILE A 810 -29.36 -21.82 28.31
CA ILE A 810 -27.99 -21.36 28.50
C ILE A 810 -27.14 -21.83 27.31
N VAL A 811 -26.22 -20.98 26.85
CA VAL A 811 -25.15 -21.33 25.90
C VAL A 811 -23.81 -21.12 26.59
N VAL A 812 -22.92 -22.09 26.43
CA VAL A 812 -21.50 -22.00 26.79
C VAL A 812 -20.70 -22.03 25.50
N ALA A 813 -19.81 -21.07 25.27
CA ALA A 813 -19.02 -20.95 24.05
C ALA A 813 -17.55 -20.66 24.36
N THR A 814 -16.68 -21.00 23.40
CA THR A 814 -15.26 -20.60 23.42
C THR A 814 -15.00 -19.58 22.31
N VAL A 815 -14.23 -18.54 22.64
CA VAL A 815 -13.88 -17.43 21.73
C VAL A 815 -12.38 -17.27 21.72
N SER A 816 -11.77 -17.20 20.53
CA SER A 816 -10.32 -17.13 20.39
C SER A 816 -9.74 -15.87 21.03
N ASP A 817 -8.56 -15.97 21.66
CA ASP A 817 -7.85 -14.77 22.15
C ASP A 817 -7.41 -13.88 20.97
N GLY A 818 -8.21 -12.84 20.72
CA GLY A 818 -8.03 -11.92 19.60
C GLY A 818 -7.03 -10.80 19.90
N ARG A 819 -6.52 -10.15 18.84
CA ARG A 819 -5.55 -9.05 18.99
C ARG A 819 -6.08 -7.79 19.69
N HIS A 820 -7.41 -7.67 19.80
CA HIS A 820 -8.08 -6.48 20.31
C HIS A 820 -9.26 -6.88 21.20
N LEU A 821 -9.16 -6.65 22.51
CA LEU A 821 -10.18 -7.04 23.49
C LEU A 821 -11.57 -6.44 23.18
N ALA A 822 -11.66 -5.29 22.52
CA ALA A 822 -12.94 -4.76 22.03
C ALA A 822 -13.65 -5.72 21.04
N ALA A 823 -12.90 -6.29 20.10
CA ALA A 823 -13.41 -7.26 19.13
C ALA A 823 -13.66 -8.64 19.76
N VAL A 824 -12.85 -9.04 20.75
CA VAL A 824 -13.10 -10.25 21.56
C VAL A 824 -14.40 -10.11 22.34
N MET A 825 -14.57 -9.02 23.11
CA MET A 825 -15.81 -8.74 23.85
C MET A 825 -17.03 -8.74 22.93
N ASP A 826 -16.92 -8.18 21.72
CA ASP A 826 -18.01 -8.15 20.75
C ASP A 826 -18.35 -9.55 20.24
N ALA A 827 -17.33 -10.33 19.84
CA ALA A 827 -17.48 -11.73 19.43
C ALA A 827 -18.09 -12.62 20.54
N CYS A 828 -17.81 -12.34 21.82
CA CYS A 828 -18.47 -13.00 22.94
C CYS A 828 -19.98 -12.69 22.99
N THR A 829 -20.42 -11.51 22.56
CA THR A 829 -21.86 -11.19 22.47
C THR A 829 -22.57 -11.92 21.33
N HIS A 830 -21.84 -12.37 20.30
CA HIS A 830 -22.43 -13.11 19.16
C HIS A 830 -23.04 -14.45 19.60
N ALA A 831 -22.55 -15.03 20.70
CA ALA A 831 -23.12 -16.23 21.32
C ALA A 831 -24.61 -16.05 21.76
N CYS A 832 -25.09 -14.81 21.92
CA CYS A 832 -26.52 -14.53 22.14
C CYS A 832 -27.42 -15.04 21.01
N ALA A 833 -26.95 -15.00 19.76
CA ALA A 833 -27.73 -15.46 18.60
C ALA A 833 -27.98 -16.98 18.60
N LEU A 834 -27.14 -17.75 19.29
CA LEU A 834 -27.32 -19.20 19.49
C LEU A 834 -28.45 -19.54 20.49
N LEU A 835 -28.90 -18.56 21.29
CA LEU A 835 -30.06 -18.67 22.16
C LEU A 835 -31.33 -18.06 21.56
N ASP A 836 -31.20 -16.94 20.85
CA ASP A 836 -32.32 -16.29 20.16
C ASP A 836 -31.88 -15.73 18.79
N PRO A 837 -32.41 -16.27 17.67
CA PRO A 837 -32.06 -15.80 16.33
C PRO A 837 -32.35 -14.31 16.07
N SER A 838 -33.22 -13.66 16.86
CA SER A 838 -33.48 -12.22 16.70
C SER A 838 -32.25 -11.35 17.03
N ALA A 839 -31.25 -11.89 17.72
CA ALA A 839 -29.97 -11.22 17.93
C ALA A 839 -29.08 -11.16 16.68
N PHE A 840 -29.36 -11.91 15.60
CA PHE A 840 -28.61 -11.80 14.34
C PHE A 840 -28.75 -10.41 13.69
N GLY A 841 -29.94 -9.81 13.77
CA GLY A 841 -30.20 -8.44 13.30
C GLY A 841 -30.08 -7.38 14.40
N GLY A 842 -29.49 -7.72 15.55
CA GLY A 842 -29.62 -6.97 16.79
C GLY A 842 -28.53 -5.93 17.04
N TYR A 843 -28.92 -4.70 17.35
CA TYR A 843 -27.98 -3.68 17.87
C TYR A 843 -28.02 -3.63 19.41
N PRO A 844 -26.85 -3.49 20.09
CA PRO A 844 -26.82 -3.25 21.54
C PRO A 844 -27.56 -1.95 21.86
N LYS A 845 -28.67 -2.06 22.60
CA LYS A 845 -29.56 -0.95 22.91
C LYS A 845 -29.37 -0.43 24.33
N ALA A 846 -29.25 -1.34 25.29
CA ALA A 846 -29.00 -1.01 26.69
C ALA A 846 -28.28 -2.15 27.40
N ILE A 847 -27.60 -1.84 28.50
CA ILE A 847 -26.96 -2.81 29.39
C ILE A 847 -27.20 -2.33 30.83
N ARG A 848 -27.78 -3.19 31.67
CA ARG A 848 -28.09 -2.83 33.07
C ARG A 848 -26.81 -2.61 33.87
N CYS A 849 -25.82 -3.48 33.69
CA CYS A 849 -24.51 -3.38 34.33
C CYS A 849 -23.42 -4.00 33.45
N VAL A 850 -22.24 -3.39 33.40
CA VAL A 850 -21.01 -4.04 32.90
C VAL A 850 -19.99 -3.98 34.03
N HIS A 851 -19.43 -5.12 34.43
CA HIS A 851 -18.45 -5.22 35.51
C HIS A 851 -17.15 -5.87 35.04
N PHE A 852 -16.02 -5.33 35.49
CA PHE A 852 -14.67 -5.82 35.23
C PHE A 852 -14.01 -6.19 36.56
N GLU A 853 -13.53 -7.42 36.65
CA GLU A 853 -12.85 -8.00 37.80
C GLU A 853 -11.59 -8.74 37.31
N THR A 854 -10.57 -8.85 38.17
CA THR A 854 -9.35 -9.58 37.85
C THR A 854 -8.88 -10.31 39.10
N GLU A 855 -8.82 -11.64 39.00
CA GLU A 855 -8.35 -12.53 40.06
C GLU A 855 -6.93 -13.02 39.76
N THR A 856 -6.28 -13.65 40.75
CA THR A 856 -5.00 -14.30 40.53
C THR A 856 -5.20 -15.52 39.62
N PRO A 857 -4.47 -15.69 38.50
CA PRO A 857 -4.64 -16.85 37.63
C PRO A 857 -4.22 -18.15 38.33
N ASP A 858 -5.02 -19.22 38.18
CA ASP A 858 -4.77 -20.54 38.81
C ASP A 858 -3.63 -21.35 38.15
N GLY A 859 -2.92 -20.78 37.18
CA GLY A 859 -1.63 -21.30 36.66
C GLY A 859 -1.70 -22.31 35.51
N GLU A 860 -2.83 -22.98 35.28
CA GLU A 860 -2.99 -24.00 34.21
C GLU A 860 -4.09 -23.66 33.16
N GLY A 861 -4.46 -22.39 33.06
CA GLY A 861 -5.53 -21.93 32.18
C GLY A 861 -5.16 -21.84 30.68
N GLY A 862 -6.11 -22.16 29.80
CA GLY A 862 -6.00 -21.89 28.36
C GLY A 862 -6.02 -20.40 28.01
N THR A 863 -5.60 -20.05 26.79
CA THR A 863 -5.55 -18.66 26.31
C THR A 863 -6.91 -18.12 25.85
N ASP A 864 -7.75 -18.99 25.30
CA ASP A 864 -9.06 -18.63 24.74
C ASP A 864 -10.06 -18.23 25.84
N TRP A 865 -11.03 -17.40 25.46
CA TRP A 865 -12.06 -16.87 26.34
C TRP A 865 -13.23 -17.84 26.46
N GLU A 866 -13.62 -18.10 27.70
CA GLU A 866 -14.81 -18.87 28.06
C GLU A 866 -15.99 -17.93 28.22
N VAL A 867 -17.10 -18.20 27.53
CA VAL A 867 -18.29 -17.33 27.50
C VAL A 867 -19.50 -18.13 27.93
N VAL A 868 -20.27 -17.61 28.88
CA VAL A 868 -21.58 -18.15 29.23
C VAL A 868 -22.64 -17.09 29.03
N VAL A 869 -23.65 -17.42 28.24
CA VAL A 869 -24.81 -16.58 27.95
C VAL A 869 -26.05 -17.24 28.52
N LYS A 870 -26.86 -16.46 29.22
CA LYS A 870 -28.21 -16.84 29.64
C LYS A 870 -29.21 -15.81 29.14
N LYS A 871 -30.35 -16.27 28.63
CA LYS A 871 -31.45 -15.38 28.26
C LYS A 871 -32.15 -14.84 29.53
N SER A 872 -32.20 -13.52 29.70
CA SER A 872 -32.72 -12.86 30.90
C SER A 872 -34.05 -12.11 30.70
N GLY A 873 -34.48 -11.88 29.44
CA GLY A 873 -35.80 -11.35 29.13
C GLY A 873 -36.17 -11.37 27.64
N VAL A 874 -37.46 -11.27 27.34
CA VAL A 874 -38.01 -11.17 25.97
C VAL A 874 -39.07 -10.07 25.92
N ASN A 875 -38.96 -9.19 24.92
CA ASN A 875 -40.03 -8.33 24.44
C ASN A 875 -40.12 -8.48 22.91
N VAL A 876 -41.25 -8.12 22.30
CA VAL A 876 -41.54 -8.32 20.86
C VAL A 876 -40.52 -7.64 19.94
N LEU A 877 -39.80 -6.63 20.43
CA LEU A 877 -38.82 -5.83 19.69
C LEU A 877 -37.39 -5.89 20.24
N ALA A 878 -37.15 -6.63 21.33
CA ALA A 878 -35.84 -6.69 21.99
C ALA A 878 -35.64 -7.95 22.84
N CYS A 879 -34.43 -8.49 22.85
CA CYS A 879 -34.04 -9.63 23.70
C CYS A 879 -32.90 -9.24 24.64
N SER A 880 -33.02 -9.65 25.91
CA SER A 880 -32.03 -9.36 26.96
C SER A 880 -31.29 -10.62 27.38
N PHE A 881 -29.99 -10.49 27.58
CA PHE A 881 -29.07 -11.56 27.94
C PHE A 881 -28.21 -11.14 29.13
N ASP A 882 -27.83 -12.11 29.95
CA ASP A 882 -26.75 -11.96 30.93
C ASP A 882 -25.56 -12.78 30.42
N LEU A 883 -24.37 -12.17 30.35
CA LEU A 883 -23.13 -12.77 29.86
C LEU A 883 -22.04 -12.72 30.92
N VAL A 884 -21.25 -13.80 31.02
CA VAL A 884 -19.97 -13.81 31.74
C VAL A 884 -18.89 -14.29 30.77
N LEU A 885 -17.80 -13.51 30.71
CA LEU A 885 -16.60 -13.77 29.94
C LEU A 885 -15.46 -13.99 30.93
N HIS A 886 -14.68 -15.04 30.73
CA HIS A 886 -13.52 -15.39 31.55
C HIS A 886 -12.30 -15.64 30.66
N GLN A 887 -11.14 -15.09 31.00
CA GLN A 887 -9.86 -15.49 30.40
C GLN A 887 -9.00 -16.22 31.44
N PRO A 888 -8.90 -17.56 31.37
CA PRO A 888 -8.18 -18.36 32.36
C PRO A 888 -6.70 -17.96 32.53
N SER A 889 -5.99 -17.61 31.45
CA SER A 889 -4.56 -17.28 31.54
C SER A 889 -4.24 -15.93 32.19
N SER A 890 -5.21 -15.02 32.30
CA SER A 890 -5.01 -13.71 32.94
C SER A 890 -5.90 -13.46 34.16
N GLY A 891 -6.80 -14.38 34.49
CA GLY A 891 -7.76 -14.23 35.60
C GLY A 891 -8.77 -13.09 35.37
N GLN A 892 -8.92 -12.60 34.14
CA GLN A 892 -9.87 -11.52 33.83
C GLN A 892 -11.30 -12.06 33.73
N TRP A 893 -12.22 -11.33 34.37
CA TRP A 893 -13.65 -11.55 34.33
C TRP A 893 -14.37 -10.30 33.83
N ILE A 894 -15.25 -10.46 32.85
CA ILE A 894 -16.13 -9.39 32.35
C ILE A 894 -17.56 -9.90 32.42
N THR A 895 -18.43 -9.19 33.15
CA THR A 895 -19.85 -9.55 33.28
C THR A 895 -20.71 -8.48 32.63
N PHE A 896 -21.65 -8.88 31.78
CA PHE A 896 -22.71 -8.03 31.25
C PHE A 896 -24.05 -8.50 31.83
N GLU A 897 -24.76 -7.63 32.55
CA GLU A 897 -26.12 -7.90 33.02
C GLU A 897 -27.15 -7.13 32.17
N GLY A 898 -28.23 -7.78 31.77
CA GLY A 898 -29.30 -7.15 31.00
C GLY A 898 -28.85 -6.56 29.66
N PHE A 899 -27.85 -7.16 29.02
CA PHE A 899 -27.38 -6.81 27.69
C PHE A 899 -28.50 -7.01 26.68
N THR A 900 -29.06 -5.91 26.19
CA THR A 900 -30.31 -5.90 25.45
C THR A 900 -30.06 -5.55 23.99
N MET A 901 -30.33 -6.51 23.10
CA MET A 901 -30.29 -6.33 21.65
C MET A 901 -31.67 -5.89 21.14
N GLN A 902 -31.73 -4.87 20.28
CA GLN A 902 -32.95 -4.42 19.60
C GLN A 902 -32.95 -4.89 18.14
N THR A 903 -34.04 -5.51 17.70
CA THR A 903 -34.11 -6.39 16.51
C THR A 903 -34.52 -5.68 15.22
N THR A 904 -34.83 -4.38 15.28
CA THR A 904 -35.20 -3.55 14.15
C THR A 904 -34.30 -2.32 14.05
N MET A 905 -33.66 -2.15 12.89
CA MET A 905 -33.06 -0.87 12.49
C MET A 905 -34.16 0.23 12.51
N PRO A 906 -33.94 1.38 13.17
CA PRO A 906 -34.85 2.50 13.05
C PRO A 906 -34.76 3.09 11.62
N THR A 907 -35.77 2.82 10.81
CA THR A 907 -35.88 3.36 9.45
C THR A 907 -36.08 4.88 9.48
N ASN A 908 -34.98 5.62 9.29
CA ASN A 908 -34.93 7.07 8.99
C ASN A 908 -35.95 7.97 9.69
N SER A 909 -35.83 8.17 11.01
CA SER A 909 -36.01 9.48 11.69
C SER A 909 -35.85 9.39 13.22
N LEU A 910 -35.19 10.40 13.79
CA LEU A 910 -35.11 10.63 15.23
C LEU A 910 -36.45 11.18 15.76
N TYR A 911 -37.03 10.53 16.76
CA TYR A 911 -38.05 11.13 17.64
C TYR A 911 -37.64 10.93 19.09
N VAL A 912 -37.78 11.98 19.91
CA VAL A 912 -37.50 11.95 21.36
C VAL A 912 -38.71 12.52 22.08
N TYR A 913 -39.25 11.74 23.02
CA TYR A 913 -40.25 12.19 23.99
C TYR A 913 -39.73 11.86 25.40
N ARG A 914 -40.00 12.73 26.38
CA ARG A 914 -39.96 12.36 27.80
C ARG A 914 -41.25 11.64 28.16
N GLN A 915 -41.17 10.58 28.96
CA GLN A 915 -42.31 9.72 29.27
C GLN A 915 -43.32 10.35 30.24
N GLU A 916 -42.97 11.44 30.94
CA GLU A 916 -43.76 12.01 32.03
C GLU A 916 -44.59 13.27 31.66
N GLU A 917 -44.36 13.90 30.50
CA GLU A 917 -45.10 15.10 30.07
C GLU A 917 -46.23 14.80 29.06
N ALA A 918 -46.30 13.57 28.53
CA ALA A 918 -47.27 13.18 27.51
C ALA A 918 -48.70 12.90 28.05
N GLN A 919 -48.86 12.71 29.37
CA GLN A 919 -50.17 12.42 29.97
C GLN A 919 -50.99 13.67 30.33
N THR A 920 -50.36 14.85 30.42
CA THR A 920 -50.98 16.04 31.03
C THR A 920 -51.74 16.92 30.03
N LEU A 921 -51.58 16.73 28.72
CA LEU A 921 -52.04 17.68 27.69
C LEU A 921 -52.95 17.14 26.57
N GLY A 922 -53.28 15.84 26.56
CA GLY A 922 -54.48 15.29 25.88
C GLY A 922 -54.77 15.77 24.44
N ILE A 923 -53.79 15.75 23.54
CA ILE A 923 -53.97 16.10 22.11
C ILE A 923 -53.34 15.03 21.20
N ASP A 924 -54.12 14.57 20.22
CA ASP A 924 -53.75 13.58 19.21
C ASP A 924 -52.99 14.17 17.99
N ASP A 925 -52.23 13.28 17.33
CA ASP A 925 -51.83 13.29 15.90
C ASP A 925 -50.82 14.32 15.32
N VAL A 926 -49.53 13.92 15.32
CA VAL A 926 -48.64 13.74 14.14
C VAL A 926 -48.15 14.95 13.27
N ARG A 927 -46.85 14.87 12.89
CA ARG A 927 -45.99 15.68 11.96
C ARG A 927 -45.09 16.70 12.71
N SER A 928 -43.79 16.86 12.41
CA SER A 928 -43.07 16.76 11.12
C SER A 928 -41.55 16.44 11.23
N ARG A 929 -40.85 16.41 10.08
CA ARG A 929 -39.50 15.82 9.83
C ARG A 929 -38.30 16.75 10.08
N ILE A 930 -37.11 16.16 10.14
CA ILE A 930 -35.79 16.83 10.11
C ILE A 930 -35.19 16.73 8.69
N LEU A 931 -34.55 17.80 8.22
CA LEU A 931 -33.68 17.86 7.03
C LEU A 931 -32.23 18.16 7.47
N ASN A 932 -31.26 17.95 6.57
CA ASN A 932 -29.83 17.84 6.87
C ASN A 932 -29.26 18.86 7.88
N SER A 933 -28.53 18.32 8.87
CA SER A 933 -27.57 18.99 9.75
C SER A 933 -28.03 20.24 10.51
N GLY A 934 -28.82 20.06 11.56
CA GLY A 934 -28.90 21.02 12.67
C GLY A 934 -30.13 20.90 13.57
N ILE A 935 -29.94 20.66 14.88
CA ILE A 935 -30.94 20.95 15.92
C ILE A 935 -30.32 21.98 16.86
N MET A 936 -30.93 23.17 16.96
CA MET A 936 -30.56 24.21 17.92
C MET A 936 -31.69 24.38 18.96
N ARG A 937 -31.33 24.53 20.24
CA ARG A 937 -32.17 25.08 21.31
C ARG A 937 -31.30 26.06 22.17
N PRO A 938 -31.89 27.07 22.85
CA PRO A 938 -31.19 28.35 23.02
C PRO A 938 -30.82 28.77 24.46
N MET A 939 -30.03 29.86 24.56
CA MET A 939 -29.78 30.80 25.70
C MET A 939 -28.71 30.42 26.75
N ILE A 940 -28.02 31.33 27.47
CA ILE A 940 -27.63 32.78 27.38
C ILE A 940 -26.42 32.95 28.34
N GLY A 941 -25.39 33.77 28.03
CA GLY A 941 -24.36 34.18 29.01
C GLY A 941 -23.02 34.65 28.39
N PRO A 942 -22.33 35.70 28.92
CA PRO A 942 -21.23 36.37 28.20
C PRO A 942 -19.82 36.04 28.69
N ILE A 943 -18.81 36.24 27.82
CA ILE A 943 -17.48 36.82 28.11
C ILE A 943 -16.78 37.15 26.78
N ASP A 944 -15.99 38.23 26.77
CA ASP A 944 -15.48 38.93 25.58
C ASP A 944 -14.31 38.24 24.85
N ILE A 945 -14.21 38.51 23.53
CA ILE A 945 -13.01 38.34 22.71
C ILE A 945 -12.77 39.65 21.94
N PRO A 946 -11.59 40.29 22.03
CA PRO A 946 -11.27 41.47 21.23
C PRO A 946 -11.12 41.20 19.73
N ASP A 947 -11.46 42.20 18.91
CA ASP A 947 -11.51 42.17 17.45
C ASP A 947 -10.16 41.86 16.75
N GLU A 948 -10.23 41.16 15.60
CA GLU A 948 -10.09 41.82 14.28
C GLU A 948 -10.44 40.86 13.12
N HIS A 949 -11.73 40.86 12.75
CA HIS A 949 -12.32 40.62 11.41
C HIS A 949 -13.82 40.38 11.61
N SER A 950 -14.47 41.35 12.27
CA SER A 950 -15.88 41.28 12.63
C SER A 950 -16.77 41.47 11.38
N VAL A 951 -17.45 40.39 10.98
CA VAL A 951 -18.74 40.53 10.29
C VAL A 951 -19.65 41.28 11.26
N PRO A 952 -20.23 42.45 10.90
CA PRO A 952 -21.01 43.23 11.85
C PRO A 952 -22.16 42.42 12.45
N GLN A 953 -22.23 42.33 13.79
CA GLN A 953 -23.30 41.65 14.54
C GLN A 953 -24.63 42.45 14.52
N GLN A 954 -25.05 42.94 13.36
CA GLN A 954 -26.36 43.54 13.15
C GLN A 954 -27.15 42.71 12.14
N TYR A 955 -28.20 42.08 12.65
CA TYR A 955 -29.05 41.12 11.95
C TYR A 955 -29.56 41.62 10.59
N GLY A 956 -29.43 40.75 9.59
CA GLY A 956 -30.04 40.80 8.26
C GLY A 956 -29.70 39.48 7.56
N GLU A 957 -30.54 39.01 6.63
CA GLU A 957 -30.18 37.84 5.81
C GLU A 957 -28.95 38.18 4.93
N TYR A 958 -28.17 37.18 4.50
CA TYR A 958 -27.02 37.37 3.61
C TYR A 958 -27.16 36.46 2.37
N VAL A 959 -26.77 36.97 1.21
CA VAL A 959 -26.67 36.23 -0.06
C VAL A 959 -25.21 36.20 -0.50
N ILE A 960 -24.80 35.03 -0.98
CA ILE A 960 -23.47 34.80 -1.54
C ILE A 960 -23.50 35.20 -3.02
N THR A 961 -22.65 36.15 -3.41
CA THR A 961 -22.49 36.53 -4.83
C THR A 961 -21.09 36.17 -5.36
N PRO A 962 -20.96 35.82 -6.64
CA PRO A 962 -19.65 35.66 -7.29
C PRO A 962 -18.93 37.01 -7.37
N SER A 963 -17.65 37.05 -7.03
CA SER A 963 -16.84 38.27 -7.15
C SER A 963 -16.37 38.59 -8.58
N GLY A 964 -16.72 37.75 -9.57
CA GLY A 964 -16.40 37.90 -10.98
C GLY A 964 -16.88 36.73 -11.84
N ASN A 965 -16.77 36.85 -13.15
CA ASN A 965 -17.15 35.79 -14.10
C ASN A 965 -16.06 34.71 -14.19
N GLY A 966 -16.30 33.55 -13.59
CA GLY A 966 -15.37 32.41 -13.58
C GLY A 966 -16.05 31.11 -13.16
N ASN A 967 -15.38 29.99 -13.41
CA ASN A 967 -15.82 28.63 -13.07
C ASN A 967 -15.75 28.33 -11.56
N LEU A 968 -16.11 27.09 -11.18
CA LEU A 968 -16.44 26.58 -9.83
C LEU A 968 -15.52 26.94 -8.65
N ASP A 969 -14.31 27.46 -8.88
CA ASP A 969 -13.32 27.83 -7.86
C ASP A 969 -13.32 29.33 -7.49
N ALA A 970 -14.27 30.13 -8.00
CA ALA A 970 -14.33 31.57 -7.73
C ALA A 970 -14.61 31.89 -6.25
N THR A 971 -13.84 32.82 -5.66
CA THR A 971 -13.98 33.20 -4.25
C THR A 971 -15.26 34.00 -3.98
N PHE A 972 -15.98 33.63 -2.93
CA PHE A 972 -17.29 34.18 -2.59
C PHE A 972 -17.22 35.33 -1.58
N ALA A 973 -18.05 36.36 -1.77
CA ALA A 973 -18.23 37.44 -0.80
C ALA A 973 -19.64 37.44 -0.20
N PRO A 974 -19.80 37.57 1.13
CA PRO A 974 -21.11 37.71 1.75
C PRO A 974 -21.65 39.14 1.55
N VAL A 975 -22.80 39.25 0.90
CA VAL A 975 -23.53 40.51 0.71
C VAL A 975 -24.81 40.47 1.52
N ARG A 976 -25.16 41.56 2.22
CA ARG A 976 -26.39 41.63 3.01
C ARG A 976 -27.60 41.69 2.08
N VAL A 977 -28.59 40.86 2.32
CA VAL A 977 -29.93 40.95 1.71
C VAL A 977 -30.66 42.08 2.41
N ASP A 978 -31.13 43.07 1.65
CA ASP A 978 -32.12 43.98 2.18
C ASP A 978 -33.43 43.23 2.41
N ASP A 979 -33.98 43.32 3.62
CA ASP A 979 -35.36 42.90 3.96
C ASP A 979 -36.44 43.74 3.22
N GLY A 980 -36.03 44.54 2.25
CA GLY A 980 -36.79 45.57 1.57
C GLY A 980 -37.98 45.08 0.74
N ILE A 981 -38.72 46.07 0.27
CA ILE A 981 -39.96 45.96 -0.51
C ILE A 981 -39.75 45.05 -1.73
N VAL A 982 -40.63 44.05 -1.91
CA VAL A 982 -40.65 43.26 -3.15
C VAL A 982 -41.17 44.17 -4.29
N PRO A 983 -40.41 44.37 -5.38
CA PRO A 983 -40.81 45.28 -6.45
C PRO A 983 -42.16 44.88 -7.08
N PRO A 984 -42.98 45.83 -7.53
CA PRO A 984 -44.24 45.54 -8.23
C PRO A 984 -44.06 44.51 -9.35
N GLY A 985 -44.99 43.56 -9.45
CA GLY A 985 -44.91 42.44 -10.41
C GLY A 985 -43.91 41.33 -10.05
N SER A 986 -43.11 41.46 -9.00
CA SER A 986 -42.13 40.44 -8.58
C SER A 986 -42.61 39.59 -7.40
N VAL A 987 -41.98 38.44 -7.20
CA VAL A 987 -42.24 37.53 -6.09
C VAL A 987 -40.92 37.04 -5.48
N ARG A 988 -40.89 36.96 -4.15
CA ARG A 988 -39.78 36.40 -3.39
C ARG A 988 -40.14 34.97 -3.00
N VAL A 989 -39.30 34.00 -3.35
CA VAL A 989 -39.54 32.57 -3.15
C VAL A 989 -38.37 31.98 -2.36
N ARG A 990 -38.67 31.36 -1.22
CA ARG A 990 -37.71 30.52 -0.48
C ARG A 990 -37.68 29.16 -1.15
N ALA A 991 -36.57 28.82 -1.78
CA ALA A 991 -36.40 27.55 -2.47
C ALA A 991 -36.40 26.40 -1.45
N GLN A 992 -37.13 25.32 -1.75
CA GLN A 992 -37.13 24.10 -0.93
C GLN A 992 -36.46 22.94 -1.67
N TYR A 993 -36.62 22.89 -2.99
CA TYR A 993 -36.04 21.87 -3.87
C TYR A 993 -35.59 22.53 -5.16
N TRP A 994 -34.41 22.16 -5.65
CA TRP A 994 -33.91 22.55 -6.97
C TRP A 994 -34.04 21.35 -7.91
N GLY A 995 -34.52 21.61 -9.13
CA GLY A 995 -34.58 20.62 -10.20
C GLY A 995 -33.21 20.40 -10.83
N LEU A 996 -32.92 19.14 -11.17
CA LEU A 996 -31.83 18.78 -12.07
C LEU A 996 -32.46 18.21 -13.33
N SER A 997 -32.34 18.97 -14.42
CA SER A 997 -32.85 18.59 -15.73
C SER A 997 -31.87 17.66 -16.47
N PHE A 998 -32.33 17.06 -17.57
CA PHE A 998 -31.42 16.29 -18.44
C PHE A 998 -30.32 17.17 -19.07
N LEU A 999 -30.58 18.47 -19.27
CA LEU A 999 -29.59 19.45 -19.73
C LEU A 999 -28.48 19.66 -18.70
N ASP A 1000 -28.81 19.63 -17.40
CA ASP A 1000 -27.82 19.73 -16.32
C ASP A 1000 -26.88 18.51 -16.30
N ALA A 1001 -27.41 17.31 -16.55
CA ALA A 1001 -26.59 16.10 -16.67
C ALA A 1001 -25.68 16.14 -17.92
N LEU A 1002 -26.16 16.66 -19.05
CA LEU A 1002 -25.36 16.83 -20.27
C LEU A 1002 -24.28 17.91 -20.12
N ALA A 1003 -24.57 19.00 -19.40
CA ALA A 1003 -23.59 20.02 -19.09
C ALA A 1003 -22.52 19.52 -18.09
N ALA A 1004 -22.92 18.77 -17.05
CA ALA A 1004 -22.02 18.22 -16.05
C ALA A 1004 -21.07 17.14 -16.61
N THR A 1005 -21.49 16.44 -17.66
CA THR A 1005 -20.66 15.47 -18.40
C THR A 1005 -19.82 16.11 -19.51
N GLY A 1006 -19.89 17.43 -19.69
CA GLY A 1006 -19.18 18.16 -20.75
C GLY A 1006 -19.71 17.91 -22.16
N ALA A 1007 -20.83 17.18 -22.30
CA ALA A 1007 -21.46 16.87 -23.58
C ALA A 1007 -22.17 18.08 -24.21
N MET A 1008 -22.46 19.12 -23.43
CA MET A 1008 -23.06 20.37 -23.91
C MET A 1008 -22.44 21.59 -23.20
N PRO A 1009 -21.99 22.63 -23.92
CA PRO A 1009 -21.38 23.82 -23.30
C PRO A 1009 -22.46 24.77 -22.76
N MET A 1010 -22.85 24.59 -21.50
CA MET A 1010 -23.69 25.56 -20.77
C MET A 1010 -22.90 26.21 -19.64
N SER A 1011 -23.13 27.51 -19.42
CA SER A 1011 -22.44 28.30 -18.38
C SER A 1011 -23.16 28.32 -17.03
N PHE A 1012 -24.35 27.71 -16.92
CA PHE A 1012 -25.16 27.69 -15.70
C PHE A 1012 -25.91 26.36 -15.57
N PHE A 1013 -26.18 25.96 -14.33
CA PHE A 1013 -26.96 24.77 -13.97
C PHE A 1013 -28.28 25.16 -13.28
N GLY A 1014 -29.21 24.20 -13.16
CA GLY A 1014 -30.32 24.17 -12.22
C GLY A 1014 -31.28 25.36 -12.32
N GLY A 1015 -31.88 25.56 -13.50
CA GLY A 1015 -32.84 26.65 -13.75
C GLY A 1015 -34.25 26.43 -13.19
N GLU A 1016 -34.56 25.27 -12.65
CA GLU A 1016 -35.89 24.92 -12.14
C GLU A 1016 -35.87 24.79 -10.61
N LEU A 1017 -36.91 25.27 -9.91
CA LEU A 1017 -37.06 25.03 -8.48
C LEU A 1017 -38.53 24.90 -8.04
N SER A 1018 -38.72 24.31 -6.87
CA SER A 1018 -39.97 24.35 -6.11
C SER A 1018 -39.72 25.00 -4.75
N GLY A 1019 -40.59 25.92 -4.36
CA GLY A 1019 -40.41 26.71 -3.14
C GLY A 1019 -41.70 27.30 -2.61
N VAL A 1020 -41.58 28.08 -1.54
CA VAL A 1020 -42.71 28.79 -0.92
C VAL A 1020 -42.53 30.28 -1.11
N VAL A 1021 -43.58 30.94 -1.60
CA VAL A 1021 -43.60 32.41 -1.70
C VAL A 1021 -43.50 33.01 -0.30
N THR A 1022 -42.47 33.82 -0.05
CA THR A 1022 -42.29 34.53 1.23
C THR A 1022 -42.86 35.94 1.20
N ALA A 1023 -42.83 36.60 0.03
CA ALA A 1023 -43.44 37.92 -0.18
C ALA A 1023 -43.80 38.13 -1.66
N VAL A 1024 -44.80 38.97 -1.93
CA VAL A 1024 -45.22 39.38 -3.28
C VAL A 1024 -45.18 40.90 -3.39
N GLY A 1025 -44.83 41.40 -4.57
CA GLY A 1025 -44.89 42.83 -4.89
C GLY A 1025 -46.28 43.28 -5.27
N GLU A 1026 -46.46 44.60 -5.32
CA GLU A 1026 -47.72 45.22 -5.74
C GLU A 1026 -48.14 44.76 -7.15
N GLY A 1027 -49.44 44.57 -7.38
CA GLY A 1027 -49.99 44.05 -8.64
C GLY A 1027 -49.87 42.52 -8.86
N VAL A 1028 -49.19 41.78 -7.97
CA VAL A 1028 -49.16 40.30 -8.03
C VAL A 1028 -50.37 39.73 -7.30
N HIS A 1029 -51.21 38.98 -8.01
CA HIS A 1029 -52.49 38.47 -7.48
C HIS A 1029 -52.71 36.96 -7.68
N HIS A 1030 -51.99 36.31 -8.59
CA HIS A 1030 -52.15 34.88 -8.93
C HIS A 1030 -51.40 33.92 -8.01
N VAL A 1031 -50.42 34.42 -7.26
CA VAL A 1031 -49.69 33.71 -6.19
C VAL A 1031 -49.68 34.58 -4.93
N LYS A 1032 -49.63 33.95 -3.74
CA LYS A 1032 -49.66 34.65 -2.45
C LYS A 1032 -48.59 34.13 -1.48
N PRO A 1033 -48.15 34.92 -0.49
CA PRO A 1033 -47.25 34.45 0.57
C PRO A 1033 -47.80 33.19 1.27
N GLY A 1034 -46.93 32.22 1.50
CA GLY A 1034 -47.26 30.89 2.02
C GLY A 1034 -47.67 29.85 0.97
N GLU A 1035 -47.88 30.25 -0.29
CA GLU A 1035 -48.24 29.29 -1.35
C GLU A 1035 -47.01 28.57 -1.92
N VAL A 1036 -47.17 27.28 -2.21
CA VAL A 1036 -46.14 26.45 -2.87
C VAL A 1036 -46.19 26.69 -4.38
N VAL A 1037 -45.05 27.03 -4.95
CA VAL A 1037 -44.89 27.40 -6.36
C VAL A 1037 -43.76 26.62 -7.01
N GLY A 1038 -43.97 26.20 -8.26
CA GLY A 1038 -42.89 25.86 -9.19
C GLY A 1038 -42.37 27.14 -9.84
N CYS A 1039 -41.06 27.25 -10.04
CA CYS A 1039 -40.41 28.45 -10.56
C CYS A 1039 -39.33 28.09 -11.57
N VAL A 1040 -39.17 28.93 -12.59
CA VAL A 1040 -38.03 28.86 -13.52
C VAL A 1040 -37.21 30.14 -13.37
N THR A 1041 -35.90 30.01 -13.24
CA THR A 1041 -34.95 31.11 -13.03
C THR A 1041 -33.71 30.95 -13.89
N LEU A 1042 -33.13 32.07 -14.35
CA LEU A 1042 -31.90 32.07 -15.12
C LEU A 1042 -30.70 32.20 -14.18
N GLY A 1043 -29.88 31.14 -14.08
CA GLY A 1043 -28.51 31.21 -13.55
C GLY A 1043 -28.34 31.17 -12.02
N ALA A 1044 -29.12 30.38 -11.28
CA ALA A 1044 -29.11 30.42 -9.80
C ALA A 1044 -29.08 29.07 -9.06
N SER A 1045 -28.55 27.98 -9.63
CA SER A 1045 -28.52 26.66 -8.98
C SER A 1045 -27.93 26.67 -7.56
N GLY A 1046 -28.72 26.19 -6.59
CA GLY A 1046 -28.26 25.60 -5.32
C GLY A 1046 -27.61 26.51 -4.27
N LEU A 1047 -27.07 27.67 -4.66
CA LEU A 1047 -26.29 28.57 -3.78
C LEU A 1047 -27.14 29.65 -3.10
N HIS A 1048 -28.44 29.75 -3.43
CA HIS A 1048 -29.36 30.74 -2.88
C HIS A 1048 -30.53 30.04 -2.15
N SER A 1049 -30.74 30.38 -0.88
CA SER A 1049 -31.87 29.88 -0.07
C SER A 1049 -33.19 30.61 -0.38
N THR A 1050 -33.10 31.87 -0.80
CA THR A 1050 -34.22 32.72 -1.21
C THR A 1050 -33.87 33.40 -2.53
N ILE A 1051 -34.80 33.41 -3.48
CA ILE A 1051 -34.66 34.12 -4.76
C ILE A 1051 -35.75 35.18 -4.94
N LEU A 1052 -35.47 36.20 -5.75
CA LEU A 1052 -36.41 37.22 -6.21
C LEU A 1052 -36.52 37.10 -7.73
N LEU A 1053 -37.72 36.89 -8.25
CA LEU A 1053 -37.98 36.74 -9.69
C LEU A 1053 -39.32 37.37 -10.09
N PRO A 1054 -39.57 37.68 -11.38
CA PRO A 1054 -40.85 38.21 -11.81
C PRO A 1054 -41.95 37.16 -11.63
N ALA A 1055 -43.13 37.55 -11.15
CA ALA A 1055 -44.17 36.60 -10.74
C ALA A 1055 -44.76 35.77 -11.90
N SER A 1056 -44.52 36.17 -13.16
CA SER A 1056 -44.85 35.38 -14.35
C SER A 1056 -44.05 34.08 -14.46
N TYR A 1057 -42.89 33.98 -13.82
CA TYR A 1057 -42.03 32.79 -13.82
C TYR A 1057 -42.40 31.79 -12.72
N CYS A 1058 -43.47 32.07 -11.96
CA CYS A 1058 -43.95 31.24 -10.85
C CYS A 1058 -45.35 30.71 -11.15
N CYS A 1059 -45.52 29.38 -11.10
CA CYS A 1059 -46.80 28.72 -11.23
C CYS A 1059 -47.20 28.06 -9.90
N LYS A 1060 -48.48 28.14 -9.54
CA LYS A 1060 -49.01 27.56 -8.30
C LYS A 1060 -49.12 26.05 -8.42
N ALA A 1061 -48.52 25.31 -7.49
CA ALA A 1061 -48.57 23.85 -7.51
C ALA A 1061 -49.98 23.34 -7.12
N SER A 1062 -50.69 22.71 -8.06
CA SER A 1062 -52.00 22.08 -7.80
C SER A 1062 -51.82 20.60 -7.43
N ARG A 1063 -52.56 20.11 -6.43
CA ARG A 1063 -52.42 18.73 -5.90
C ARG A 1063 -52.90 17.61 -6.83
N SER A 1064 -53.46 17.92 -8.01
CA SER A 1064 -54.18 16.94 -8.85
C SER A 1064 -53.57 16.65 -10.23
N SER A 1065 -52.47 17.30 -10.62
CA SER A 1065 -51.75 16.94 -11.87
C SER A 1065 -50.33 17.50 -11.93
N MET A 1066 -49.34 16.60 -11.85
CA MET A 1066 -47.99 16.81 -12.41
C MET A 1066 -47.71 15.72 -13.44
N THR A 1067 -48.53 15.68 -14.49
CA THR A 1067 -48.13 15.13 -15.78
C THR A 1067 -47.61 16.31 -16.59
N LEU A 1068 -46.30 16.41 -16.76
CA LEU A 1068 -45.69 17.33 -17.73
C LEU A 1068 -45.97 16.78 -19.14
N SER A 1069 -47.17 17.06 -19.64
CA SER A 1069 -47.50 16.79 -21.04
C SER A 1069 -46.81 17.83 -21.91
N HIS A 1070 -45.96 17.37 -22.82
CA HIS A 1070 -45.42 18.22 -23.88
C HIS A 1070 -46.59 18.86 -24.65
N ARG A 1071 -46.69 20.19 -24.56
CA ARG A 1071 -47.29 21.02 -25.60
C ARG A 1071 -46.27 22.06 -26.03
N ASN A 1072 -45.70 21.83 -27.21
CA ASN A 1072 -45.20 22.92 -28.03
C ASN A 1072 -46.37 23.90 -28.24
N ASP A 1073 -46.14 25.19 -27.95
CA ASP A 1073 -46.58 26.35 -28.74
C ASP A 1073 -46.51 27.63 -27.88
N ALA A 1074 -45.38 28.36 -27.97
CA ALA A 1074 -45.32 29.84 -28.06
C ALA A 1074 -43.89 30.40 -27.83
N GLY A 1075 -43.18 30.73 -28.92
CA GLY A 1075 -42.23 31.86 -29.01
C GLY A 1075 -40.89 31.80 -28.24
N PRO A 1076 -39.80 32.37 -28.79
CA PRO A 1076 -38.53 32.52 -28.07
C PRO A 1076 -38.50 33.80 -27.22
N ALA A 1077 -37.98 33.67 -25.99
CA ALA A 1077 -37.54 34.77 -25.13
C ALA A 1077 -36.35 34.28 -24.29
#